data_AF-N9WKD1-F1
#
_entry.id   AF-N9WKD1-F1
#
_cell.length_a   1.000
_cell.length_b   1.000
_cell.length_c   1.000
_cell.angle_alpha   90.00
_cell.angle_beta   90.00
_cell.angle_gamma   90.00
#
_symmetry.space_group_name_H-M   'P 1'
#
loop_
_entity.id
_entity.type
_entity.pdbx_description
1 polymer ?
#
loop_
_entity_poly.entity_id
_entity_poly.type
_entity_poly.pdbx_seq_one_letter_code
_entity_poly.pdbx_strand_id
1 'polypeptide(L)'
;MNEMIHITPVSIIAFIVIGICVMAMAWISGSSRKLDRFKAKEVGDGQHGNDRFMTEREAKDFYTVIRLPEEIEDHSGEYPEGRIIHYDETTREAYIDTTNTHARIVAPTESGKSTEYVIPNVQYNIMAGTSMIIPDTKKEIYEKTAQDARNCGFETYVIDFQDPELSVQIDLFEDINEYMDHHLTHGDIKSKAACEDAAGALAMDIVYSRDRGNNENPFFAQASKGVIHSLILLLSMFAEPKYKHLGSINNILHGMLEAPKDKSDKTPMILKIMRKLPDDFGAKKYLGAAFAAAEETETNIYSSVLGDLEPYINALAEQIIAKPAHAGKKFSYRDLLDKKSILYIVIPEHKPQFRSYASIIIRKLYNQLTEYANTLPGKKLPRRILLEWEEFALYPKVNEVEDWLAIMRGRGIIGDFIYQSDHQLKNKYGEDIMKIMMDQCAVSIYLALSQEDTDTAERLSKAIGTKTIKTGSISVSHDSGKSGSLFGSTSHSETEQMMEQALMRVPELLHMDQAGMKLLLRRNQYPFKTHLCRYYLPEWGLWPAESKGEETINEMSGIDYMTYDHLMYAIDEHMERHAPIVSVKETELEDRKERELEGLELVADQLYKLTGDRRCAELVLEKSYGELIVYMDRYKKIISKYELQQLLEPYAE
;
A
#
# COMPACT_ATOMS: atom_id res chain seq x y z
N MET A 1 65.66 -8.88 90.77
CA MET A 1 64.81 -10.06 90.48
C MET A 1 64.36 -9.94 89.03
N ASN A 2 65.14 -10.48 88.09
CA ASN A 2 64.73 -10.64 86.70
C ASN A 2 64.47 -12.13 86.50
N GLU A 3 63.20 -12.55 86.60
CA GLU A 3 62.80 -13.87 86.14
C GLU A 3 62.73 -13.83 84.61
N MET A 4 63.72 -14.44 83.97
CA MET A 4 63.65 -14.78 82.55
C MET A 4 62.55 -15.82 82.36
N ILE A 5 61.44 -15.40 81.74
CA ILE A 5 60.37 -16.30 81.31
C ILE A 5 60.95 -17.19 80.20
N HIS A 6 61.22 -18.45 80.54
CA HIS A 6 61.59 -19.48 79.57
C HIS A 6 60.35 -19.85 78.75
N ILE A 7 60.21 -19.23 77.57
CA ILE A 7 59.21 -19.63 76.58
C ILE A 7 59.74 -20.92 75.92
N THR A 8 59.10 -22.05 76.20
CA THR A 8 59.44 -23.32 75.57
C THR A 8 58.96 -23.36 74.11
N PRO A 9 59.64 -24.08 73.20
CA PRO A 9 59.20 -24.18 71.80
C PRO A 9 57.76 -24.67 71.64
N VAL A 10 57.27 -25.45 72.61
CA VAL A 10 55.90 -25.98 72.66
C VAL A 10 54.86 -24.88 72.85
N SER A 11 55.13 -23.85 73.66
CA SER A 11 54.17 -22.76 73.86
C SER A 11 54.08 -21.84 72.64
N ILE A 12 55.17 -21.63 71.90
CA ILE A 12 55.16 -20.89 70.62
C ILE A 12 54.31 -21.62 69.57
N ILE A 13 54.48 -22.94 69.45
CA ILE A 13 53.68 -23.76 68.53
C ILE A 13 52.20 -23.73 68.90
N ALA A 14 51.87 -23.81 70.20
CA ALA A 14 50.48 -23.71 70.66
C ALA A 14 49.84 -22.36 70.29
N PHE A 15 50.56 -21.24 70.44
CA PHE A 15 50.05 -19.92 70.03
C PHE A 15 49.87 -19.79 68.52
N ILE A 16 50.75 -20.37 67.72
CA ILE A 16 50.62 -20.38 66.26
C ILE A 16 49.40 -21.21 65.83
N VAL A 17 49.20 -22.38 66.43
CA VAL A 17 48.04 -23.25 66.13
C VAL A 17 46.73 -22.56 66.53
N ILE A 18 46.69 -21.92 67.70
CA ILE A 18 45.52 -21.13 68.13
C ILE A 18 45.28 -19.96 67.16
N GLY A 19 46.33 -19.24 66.75
CA GLY A 19 46.23 -18.16 65.77
C GLY A 19 45.71 -18.63 64.41
N ILE A 20 46.18 -19.78 63.92
CA ILE A 20 45.70 -20.39 62.67
C ILE A 20 44.24 -20.84 62.81
N CYS A 21 43.85 -21.44 63.94
CA CYS A 21 42.46 -21.82 64.19
C CYS A 21 41.52 -20.62 64.27
N VAL A 22 41.96 -19.51 64.88
CA VAL A 22 41.18 -18.26 64.95
C VAL A 22 41.07 -17.62 63.57
N MET A 23 42.15 -17.60 62.77
CA MET A 23 42.09 -17.12 61.39
C MET A 23 41.22 -18.00 60.49
N ALA A 24 41.28 -19.33 60.66
CA ALA A 24 40.43 -20.27 59.94
C ALA A 24 38.95 -20.08 60.31
N MET A 25 38.64 -19.89 61.60
CA MET A 25 37.27 -19.58 62.04
C MET A 25 36.78 -18.21 61.53
N ALA A 26 37.64 -17.18 61.54
CA ALA A 26 37.31 -15.87 60.97
C ALA A 26 37.08 -15.94 59.45
N TRP A 27 37.83 -16.78 58.73
CA TRP A 27 37.66 -16.99 57.30
C TRP A 27 36.39 -17.79 56.97
N ILE A 28 36.05 -18.80 57.79
CA ILE A 28 34.79 -19.55 57.69
C ILE A 28 33.59 -18.64 57.99
N SER A 29 33.71 -17.77 59.01
CA SER A 29 32.70 -16.78 59.41
C SER A 29 32.54 -15.64 58.40
N GLY A 30 33.61 -15.24 57.73
CA GLY A 30 33.65 -14.11 56.78
C GLY A 30 33.39 -14.51 55.32
N SER A 31 33.20 -15.81 55.03
CA SER A 31 32.95 -16.24 53.66
C SER A 31 31.57 -15.77 53.19
N SER A 32 31.59 -14.88 52.19
CA SER A 32 30.48 -14.28 51.43
C SER A 32 29.53 -15.28 50.74
N ARG A 33 29.63 -16.58 51.03
CA ARG A 33 28.86 -17.67 50.41
C ARG A 33 27.35 -17.61 50.69
N LYS A 34 26.87 -16.77 51.61
CA LYS A 34 25.43 -16.65 51.94
C LYS A 34 24.66 -15.63 51.10
N LEU A 35 25.31 -14.59 50.56
CA LEU A 35 24.65 -13.58 49.72
C LEU A 35 24.26 -14.13 48.34
N ASP A 36 25.00 -15.13 47.81
CA ASP A 36 24.66 -15.79 46.55
C ASP A 36 23.35 -16.61 46.60
N ARG A 37 22.82 -16.93 47.79
CA ARG A 37 21.50 -17.58 47.94
C ARG A 37 20.32 -16.63 47.68
N PHE A 38 20.53 -15.32 47.77
CA PHE A 38 19.49 -14.29 47.62
C PHE A 38 19.54 -13.56 46.26
N LYS A 39 20.28 -14.08 45.28
CA LYS A 39 20.12 -13.64 43.89
C LYS A 39 18.67 -13.87 43.48
N ALA A 40 18.06 -12.88 42.84
CA ALA A 40 16.69 -12.92 42.33
C ALA A 40 16.45 -14.17 41.47
N LYS A 41 16.00 -15.25 42.13
CA LYS A 41 15.64 -16.51 41.50
C LYS A 41 14.13 -16.50 41.31
N GLU A 42 13.69 -16.98 40.16
CA GLU A 42 12.28 -17.20 39.88
C GLU A 42 11.73 -18.25 40.86
N VAL A 43 10.67 -17.91 41.59
CA VAL A 43 10.08 -18.76 42.63
C VAL A 43 8.57 -18.53 42.74
N GLY A 44 7.89 -19.49 43.39
CA GLY A 44 6.45 -19.43 43.65
C GLY A 44 5.62 -19.94 42.48
N ASP A 45 4.29 -19.91 42.63
CA ASP A 45 3.32 -20.35 41.61
C ASP A 45 2.81 -19.17 40.74
N GLY A 46 3.55 -18.04 40.71
CA GLY A 46 3.19 -16.86 39.91
C GLY A 46 2.37 -15.78 40.58
N GLN A 47 2.53 -15.64 41.88
CA GLN A 47 1.75 -14.71 42.70
C GLN A 47 1.86 -13.25 42.22
N HIS A 48 2.92 -12.92 41.49
CA HIS A 48 3.22 -11.60 40.94
C HIS A 48 3.54 -11.64 39.43
N GLY A 49 3.09 -12.68 38.72
CA GLY A 49 3.37 -12.88 37.30
C GLY A 49 4.07 -14.22 37.01
N ASN A 50 3.68 -14.83 35.89
CA ASN A 50 4.13 -16.15 35.40
C ASN A 50 4.63 -16.09 33.95
N ASP A 51 4.84 -14.89 33.41
CA ASP A 51 5.33 -14.75 32.04
C ASP A 51 6.78 -15.22 31.96
N ARG A 52 7.11 -15.84 30.84
CA ARG A 52 8.45 -16.35 30.54
C ARG A 52 8.76 -16.24 29.06
N PHE A 53 10.04 -16.35 28.72
CA PHE A 53 10.43 -16.52 27.34
C PHE A 53 10.14 -17.94 26.86
N MET A 54 9.82 -18.06 25.57
CA MET A 54 9.80 -19.32 24.84
C MET A 54 11.19 -19.95 24.91
N THR A 55 11.24 -21.25 25.18
CA THR A 55 12.47 -22.03 25.13
C THR A 55 12.80 -22.43 23.69
N GLU A 56 14.07 -22.67 23.37
CA GLU A 56 14.46 -23.16 22.03
C GLU A 56 13.73 -24.46 21.65
N ARG A 57 13.47 -25.36 22.60
CA ARG A 57 12.69 -26.57 22.36
C ARG A 57 11.26 -26.25 21.90
N GLU A 58 10.58 -25.34 22.57
CA GLU A 58 9.24 -24.90 22.16
C GLU A 58 9.26 -24.19 20.82
N ALA A 59 10.33 -23.43 20.54
CA ALA A 59 10.53 -22.81 19.23
C ALA A 59 10.71 -23.88 18.13
N LYS A 60 11.49 -24.94 18.38
CA LYS A 60 11.65 -26.09 17.45
C LYS A 60 10.34 -26.86 17.25
N ASP A 61 9.50 -26.96 18.27
CA ASP A 61 8.20 -27.63 18.19
C ASP A 61 7.15 -26.78 17.43
N PHE A 62 7.28 -25.45 17.46
CA PHE A 62 6.33 -24.52 16.81
C PHE A 62 6.72 -24.12 15.39
N TYR A 63 7.99 -23.78 15.16
CA TYR A 63 8.51 -23.32 13.87
C TYR A 63 9.07 -24.48 13.05
N THR A 64 9.05 -24.34 11.73
CA THR A 64 9.67 -25.35 10.87
C THR A 64 11.18 -25.14 10.87
N VAL A 65 11.95 -26.16 11.28
CA VAL A 65 13.42 -26.08 11.34
C VAL A 65 14.01 -26.67 10.07
N ILE A 66 14.86 -25.90 9.40
CA ILE A 66 15.54 -26.30 8.15
C ILE A 66 17.02 -26.06 8.31
N ARG A 67 17.82 -27.03 7.90
CA ARG A 67 19.26 -26.82 7.79
C ARG A 67 19.56 -26.17 6.46
N LEU A 68 20.09 -24.94 6.48
CA LEU A 68 20.42 -24.20 5.26
C LEU A 68 21.60 -24.84 4.52
N PRO A 69 21.57 -24.85 3.18
CA PRO A 69 22.65 -25.38 2.35
C PRO A 69 23.89 -24.49 2.45
N GLU A 70 25.00 -24.91 1.84
CA GLU A 70 26.24 -24.12 1.78
C GLU A 70 26.21 -23.04 0.70
N GLU A 71 25.39 -23.22 -0.34
CA GLU A 71 25.23 -22.31 -1.47
C GLU A 71 23.75 -22.01 -1.72
N ILE A 72 23.45 -20.90 -2.39
CA ILE A 72 22.08 -20.50 -2.71
C ILE A 72 21.63 -21.30 -3.93
N GLU A 73 20.74 -22.27 -3.70
CA GLU A 73 20.25 -23.20 -4.73
C GLU A 73 18.71 -23.27 -4.73
N ASP A 74 18.15 -23.78 -5.83
CA ASP A 74 16.71 -23.89 -5.99
C ASP A 74 16.15 -25.10 -5.21
N HIS A 75 15.46 -24.82 -4.10
CA HIS A 75 14.73 -25.78 -3.28
C HIS A 75 13.21 -25.57 -3.37
N SER A 76 12.73 -25.02 -4.49
CA SER A 76 11.29 -24.78 -4.73
C SER A 76 10.47 -26.05 -4.53
N GLY A 77 9.51 -26.01 -3.60
CA GLY A 77 8.66 -27.16 -3.27
C GLY A 77 9.25 -28.14 -2.25
N GLU A 78 10.54 -28.03 -1.93
CA GLU A 78 11.17 -28.71 -0.80
C GLU A 78 11.12 -27.81 0.46
N TYR A 79 11.57 -26.56 0.32
CA TYR A 79 11.54 -25.60 1.41
C TYR A 79 10.15 -24.94 1.50
N PRO A 80 9.58 -24.81 2.71
CA PRO A 80 8.32 -24.14 2.92
C PRO A 80 8.47 -22.64 2.74
N GLU A 81 7.54 -22.03 2.04
CA GLU A 81 7.46 -20.57 1.95
C GLU A 81 7.22 -19.97 3.34
N GLY A 82 7.93 -18.89 3.68
CA GLY A 82 7.82 -18.28 5.00
C GLY A 82 8.92 -17.26 5.26
N ARG A 83 9.19 -17.03 6.55
CA ARG A 83 10.21 -16.09 7.01
C ARG A 83 11.11 -16.70 8.06
N ILE A 84 12.41 -16.45 7.95
CA ILE A 84 13.40 -16.77 8.96
C ILE A 84 13.16 -15.88 10.16
N ILE A 85 12.89 -16.52 11.29
CA ILE A 85 12.70 -15.86 12.58
C ILE A 85 13.84 -16.09 13.55
N HIS A 86 14.68 -17.11 13.32
CA HIS A 86 15.86 -17.46 14.10
C HIS A 86 16.85 -18.24 13.25
N TYR A 87 18.14 -18.09 13.55
CA TYR A 87 19.22 -18.85 12.93
C TYR A 87 20.25 -19.31 13.97
N ASP A 88 20.54 -20.60 14.00
CA ASP A 88 21.62 -21.19 14.79
C ASP A 88 22.87 -21.36 13.91
N GLU A 89 23.87 -20.52 14.16
CA GLU A 89 25.14 -20.46 13.42
C GLU A 89 25.97 -21.74 13.56
N THR A 90 25.81 -22.49 14.66
CA THR A 90 26.61 -23.71 14.91
C THR A 90 26.09 -24.88 14.09
N THR A 91 24.76 -24.99 13.98
CA THR A 91 24.10 -26.10 13.28
C THR A 91 23.70 -25.75 11.85
N ARG A 92 23.70 -24.46 11.50
CA ARG A 92 23.09 -23.87 10.29
C ARG A 92 21.58 -24.11 10.22
N GLU A 93 20.91 -24.25 11.36
CA GLU A 93 19.46 -24.44 11.44
C GLU A 93 18.76 -23.07 11.43
N ALA A 94 17.94 -22.83 10.41
CA ALA A 94 17.00 -21.72 10.35
C ALA A 94 15.60 -22.16 10.81
N TYR A 95 14.96 -21.32 11.62
CA TYR A 95 13.59 -21.52 12.07
C TYR A 95 12.68 -20.66 11.21
N ILE A 96 11.70 -21.30 10.57
CA ILE A 96 10.84 -20.69 9.57
C ILE A 96 9.43 -20.55 10.14
N ASP A 97 8.93 -19.31 10.19
CA ASP A 97 7.50 -19.05 10.34
C ASP A 97 6.82 -19.22 8.97
N THR A 98 6.18 -20.37 8.80
CA THR A 98 5.47 -20.75 7.57
C THR A 98 4.03 -20.23 7.52
N THR A 99 3.59 -19.52 8.57
CA THR A 99 2.20 -19.07 8.68
C THR A 99 1.89 -17.95 7.67
N ASN A 100 0.65 -17.96 7.17
CA ASN A 100 0.11 -16.86 6.36
C ASN A 100 -0.23 -15.66 7.26
N THR A 101 0.75 -15.01 7.87
CA THR A 101 0.51 -13.82 8.70
C THR A 101 1.48 -12.71 8.36
N HIS A 102 1.03 -11.46 8.47
CA HIS A 102 1.90 -10.31 8.30
C HIS A 102 2.87 -10.19 9.46
N ALA A 103 4.06 -9.67 9.17
CA ALA A 103 5.01 -9.27 10.18
C ALA A 103 5.23 -7.75 10.14
N ARG A 104 5.55 -7.21 11.31
CA ARG A 104 6.16 -5.89 11.43
C ARG A 104 7.57 -6.05 11.97
N ILE A 105 8.48 -5.27 11.42
CA ILE A 105 9.89 -5.30 11.79
C ILE A 105 10.30 -3.89 12.18
N VAL A 106 10.62 -3.71 13.46
CA VAL A 106 11.06 -2.44 14.03
C VAL A 106 12.58 -2.46 14.11
N ALA A 107 13.20 -1.61 13.30
CA ALA A 107 14.64 -1.61 13.07
C ALA A 107 15.15 -0.17 12.88
N PRO A 108 15.65 0.47 13.95
CA PRO A 108 16.31 1.77 13.88
C PRO A 108 17.46 1.80 12.87
N THR A 109 17.93 2.99 12.49
CA THR A 109 19.11 3.13 11.62
C THR A 109 20.31 2.36 12.21
N GLU A 110 21.07 1.70 11.34
CA GLU A 110 22.25 0.87 11.69
C GLU A 110 21.96 -0.40 12.53
N SER A 111 20.70 -0.77 12.76
CA SER A 111 20.31 -1.97 13.53
C SER A 111 20.39 -3.30 12.76
N GLY A 112 20.96 -3.29 11.55
CA GLY A 112 21.04 -4.48 10.71
C GLY A 112 19.76 -4.82 9.92
N LYS A 113 18.83 -3.88 9.75
CA LYS A 113 17.58 -4.08 9.00
C LYS A 113 17.73 -4.86 7.68
N SER A 114 18.52 -4.33 6.74
CA SER A 114 18.72 -4.94 5.44
C SER A 114 19.65 -6.15 5.53
N THR A 115 20.63 -6.11 6.43
CA THR A 115 21.73 -7.08 6.50
C THR A 115 21.44 -8.33 7.32
N GLU A 116 20.61 -8.24 8.37
CA GLU A 116 20.24 -9.32 9.31
C GLU A 116 18.84 -9.87 9.04
N TYR A 117 17.94 -9.07 8.45
CA TYR A 117 16.55 -9.49 8.21
C TYR A 117 16.21 -9.58 6.73
N VAL A 118 16.22 -8.47 5.99
CA VAL A 118 15.64 -8.41 4.64
C VAL A 118 16.42 -9.31 3.66
N ILE A 119 17.74 -9.11 3.50
CA ILE A 119 18.54 -9.90 2.54
C ILE A 119 18.51 -11.40 2.90
N PRO A 120 18.74 -11.83 4.15
CA PRO A 120 18.61 -13.24 4.52
C PRO A 120 17.22 -13.84 4.22
N ASN A 121 16.13 -13.10 4.46
CA ASN A 121 14.78 -13.57 4.13
C ASN A 121 14.50 -13.62 2.63
N VAL A 122 15.04 -12.66 1.86
CA VAL A 122 14.94 -12.69 0.39
C VAL A 122 15.73 -13.87 -0.18
N GLN A 123 16.96 -14.13 0.29
CA GLN A 123 17.75 -15.30 -0.11
C GLN A 123 17.02 -16.61 0.23
N TYR A 124 16.44 -16.70 1.43
CA TYR A 124 15.62 -17.85 1.81
C TYR A 124 14.43 -18.06 0.88
N ASN A 125 13.69 -16.99 0.56
CA ASN A 125 12.52 -17.09 -0.31
C ASN A 125 12.87 -17.30 -1.78
N ILE A 126 14.06 -16.90 -2.23
CA ILE A 126 14.64 -17.34 -3.50
C ILE A 126 14.81 -18.87 -3.48
N MET A 127 15.45 -19.44 -2.45
CA MET A 127 15.59 -20.90 -2.37
C MET A 127 14.25 -21.62 -2.25
N ALA A 128 13.27 -21.06 -1.52
CA ALA A 128 11.95 -21.66 -1.35
C ALA A 128 11.03 -21.51 -2.58
N GLY A 129 11.37 -20.64 -3.54
CA GLY A 129 10.57 -20.44 -4.75
C GLY A 129 9.38 -19.48 -4.59
N THR A 130 9.38 -18.61 -3.57
CA THR A 130 8.28 -17.66 -3.28
C THR A 130 8.40 -16.43 -4.16
N SER A 131 7.33 -16.06 -4.90
CA SER A 131 7.30 -14.80 -5.65
C SER A 131 7.31 -13.59 -4.70
N MET A 132 8.03 -12.52 -5.07
CA MET A 132 8.26 -11.37 -4.19
C MET A 132 8.02 -10.03 -4.88
N ILE A 133 7.56 -9.04 -4.10
CA ILE A 133 7.59 -7.62 -4.44
C ILE A 133 8.46 -6.93 -3.40
N ILE A 134 9.49 -6.21 -3.84
CA ILE A 134 10.52 -5.63 -2.97
C ILE A 134 10.71 -4.15 -3.33
N PRO A 135 10.04 -3.23 -2.62
CA PRO A 135 10.39 -1.83 -2.66
C PRO A 135 11.76 -1.60 -2.01
N ASP A 136 12.74 -1.17 -2.80
CA ASP A 136 14.15 -1.06 -2.43
C ASP A 136 14.60 0.41 -2.51
N THR A 137 14.82 1.03 -1.35
CA THR A 137 15.20 2.45 -1.29
C THR A 137 16.69 2.69 -1.57
N LYS A 138 17.51 1.64 -1.62
CA LYS A 138 18.98 1.76 -1.70
C LYS A 138 19.58 1.06 -2.90
N LYS A 139 18.77 0.31 -3.66
CA LYS A 139 19.21 -0.63 -4.70
C LYS A 139 20.07 -1.79 -4.14
N GLU A 140 20.26 -1.86 -2.82
CA GLU A 140 21.13 -2.85 -2.17
C GLU A 140 20.53 -4.25 -2.29
N ILE A 141 19.22 -4.39 -2.05
CA ILE A 141 18.56 -5.70 -2.07
C ILE A 141 18.58 -6.24 -3.51
N TYR A 142 18.31 -5.39 -4.50
CA TYR A 142 18.44 -5.73 -5.90
C TYR A 142 19.85 -6.21 -6.25
N GLU A 143 20.87 -5.38 -5.96
CA GLU A 143 22.27 -5.67 -6.30
C GLU A 143 22.78 -6.96 -5.66
N LYS A 144 22.31 -7.30 -4.46
CA LYS A 144 22.72 -8.51 -3.75
C LYS A 144 21.95 -9.74 -4.19
N THR A 145 20.66 -9.64 -4.49
CA THR A 145 19.80 -10.84 -4.59
C THR A 145 19.32 -11.15 -5.99
N ALA A 146 19.40 -10.22 -6.95
CA ALA A 146 18.87 -10.44 -8.29
C ALA A 146 19.62 -11.56 -9.04
N GLN A 147 20.95 -11.63 -8.90
CA GLN A 147 21.72 -12.70 -9.56
C GLN A 147 21.44 -14.08 -8.94
N ASP A 148 21.29 -14.14 -7.62
CA ASP A 148 20.86 -15.36 -6.91
C ASP A 148 19.49 -15.83 -7.43
N ALA A 149 18.53 -14.92 -7.54
CA ALA A 149 17.20 -15.20 -8.05
C ALA A 149 17.25 -15.76 -9.48
N ARG A 150 18.03 -15.14 -10.38
CA ARG A 150 18.23 -15.63 -11.76
C ARG A 150 18.87 -17.01 -11.78
N ASN A 151 19.87 -17.27 -10.93
CA ASN A 151 20.53 -18.59 -10.82
C ASN A 151 19.56 -19.67 -10.35
N CYS A 152 18.64 -19.32 -9.44
CA CYS A 152 17.55 -20.18 -8.99
C CYS A 152 16.33 -20.16 -9.93
N GLY A 153 16.44 -19.65 -11.15
CA GLY A 153 15.40 -19.74 -12.18
C GLY A 153 14.20 -18.81 -12.00
N PHE A 154 14.35 -17.70 -11.27
CA PHE A 154 13.33 -16.64 -11.21
C PHE A 154 13.36 -15.74 -12.43
N GLU A 155 12.18 -15.26 -12.83
CA GLU A 155 12.09 -14.06 -13.65
C GLU A 155 12.29 -12.82 -12.76
N THR A 156 13.36 -12.08 -12.98
CA THR A 156 13.64 -10.84 -12.25
C THR A 156 13.18 -9.64 -13.07
N TYR A 157 12.33 -8.81 -12.46
CA TYR A 157 11.86 -7.54 -13.01
C TYR A 157 12.30 -6.42 -12.08
N VAL A 158 12.76 -5.31 -12.64
CA VAL A 158 13.17 -4.15 -11.87
C VAL A 158 12.49 -2.92 -12.43
N ILE A 159 11.86 -2.13 -11.56
CA ILE A 159 11.42 -0.78 -11.83
C ILE A 159 12.46 0.14 -11.19
N ASP A 160 13.28 0.80 -12.01
CA ASP A 160 14.38 1.63 -11.52
C ASP A 160 14.15 3.11 -11.84
N PHE A 161 13.72 3.87 -10.82
CA PHE A 161 13.54 5.31 -10.95
C PHE A 161 14.85 6.12 -10.95
N GLN A 162 15.99 5.49 -10.65
CA GLN A 162 17.32 6.10 -10.81
C GLN A 162 17.80 6.00 -12.24
N ASP A 163 17.52 4.87 -12.90
CA ASP A 163 17.94 4.56 -14.26
C ASP A 163 16.82 3.88 -15.06
N PRO A 164 15.97 4.66 -15.78
CA PRO A 164 14.85 4.09 -16.53
C PRO A 164 15.25 3.11 -17.64
N GLU A 165 16.49 3.14 -18.14
CA GLU A 165 16.96 2.21 -19.16
C GLU A 165 17.10 0.77 -18.62
N LEU A 166 17.35 0.66 -17.32
CA LEU A 166 17.35 -0.63 -16.62
C LEU A 166 15.95 -1.05 -16.18
N SER A 167 14.94 -0.18 -16.30
CA SER A 167 13.60 -0.43 -15.79
C SER A 167 12.74 -1.17 -16.79
N VAL A 168 11.93 -2.13 -16.32
CA VAL A 168 10.74 -2.60 -17.06
C VAL A 168 9.69 -1.50 -17.09
N GLN A 169 8.80 -1.55 -18.07
CA GLN A 169 7.65 -0.65 -18.16
C GLN A 169 6.46 -1.22 -17.39
N ILE A 170 5.69 -0.34 -16.76
CA ILE A 170 4.44 -0.69 -16.08
C ILE A 170 3.30 0.23 -16.51
N ASP A 171 2.21 -0.35 -17.00
CA ASP A 171 1.03 0.42 -17.41
C ASP A 171 0.08 0.59 -16.22
N LEU A 172 0.03 1.80 -15.65
CA LEU A 172 -0.91 2.11 -14.56
C LEU A 172 -2.38 2.00 -14.99
N PHE A 173 -2.66 1.99 -16.30
CA PHE A 173 -4.00 1.84 -16.87
C PHE A 173 -4.24 0.42 -17.41
N GLU A 174 -3.38 -0.57 -17.12
CA GLU A 174 -3.44 -1.92 -17.72
C GLU A 174 -4.83 -2.57 -17.62
N ASP A 175 -5.34 -2.78 -16.41
CA ASP A 175 -6.67 -3.36 -16.13
C ASP A 175 -7.82 -2.47 -16.63
N ILE A 176 -7.70 -1.14 -16.53
CA ILE A 176 -8.69 -0.16 -16.98
C ILE A 176 -8.86 -0.32 -18.50
N ASN A 177 -7.75 -0.42 -19.22
CA ASN A 177 -7.73 -0.65 -20.66
C ASN A 177 -8.28 -2.03 -21.02
N GLU A 178 -7.89 -3.08 -20.29
CA GLU A 178 -8.43 -4.44 -20.51
C GLU A 178 -9.95 -4.48 -20.35
N TYR A 179 -10.48 -3.88 -19.28
CA TYR A 179 -11.92 -3.80 -19.03
C TYR A 179 -12.64 -2.93 -20.06
N MET A 180 -12.06 -1.79 -20.44
CA MET A 180 -12.63 -0.91 -21.46
C MET A 180 -12.68 -1.61 -22.82
N ASP A 181 -11.57 -2.23 -23.24
CA ASP A 181 -11.47 -2.92 -24.53
C ASP A 181 -12.45 -4.11 -24.56
N HIS A 182 -12.59 -4.88 -23.47
CA HIS A 182 -13.56 -5.96 -23.37
C HIS A 182 -15.01 -5.43 -23.46
N HIS A 183 -15.31 -4.31 -22.80
CA HIS A 183 -16.62 -3.67 -22.90
C HIS A 183 -16.92 -3.18 -24.32
N LEU A 184 -16.00 -2.47 -24.97
CA LEU A 184 -16.18 -1.95 -26.33
C LEU A 184 -16.37 -3.06 -27.36
N THR A 185 -15.72 -4.21 -27.15
CA THR A 185 -15.80 -5.36 -28.07
C THR A 185 -17.01 -6.26 -27.84
N HIS A 186 -17.44 -6.45 -26.59
CA HIS A 186 -18.50 -7.43 -26.24
C HIS A 186 -19.78 -6.81 -25.68
N GLY A 187 -19.79 -5.50 -25.38
CA GLY A 187 -20.89 -4.84 -24.69
C GLY A 187 -21.06 -5.28 -23.23
N ASP A 188 -20.05 -5.88 -22.61
CA ASP A 188 -20.16 -6.42 -21.25
C ASP A 188 -20.25 -5.30 -20.21
N ILE A 189 -21.40 -5.24 -19.52
CA ILE A 189 -21.69 -4.22 -18.51
C ILE A 189 -20.82 -4.42 -17.26
N LYS A 190 -20.45 -5.67 -16.93
CA LYS A 190 -19.58 -5.93 -15.78
C LYS A 190 -18.20 -5.33 -15.99
N SER A 191 -17.64 -5.49 -17.19
CA SER A 191 -16.36 -4.87 -17.57
C SER A 191 -16.45 -3.35 -17.56
N LYS A 192 -17.57 -2.76 -18.03
CA LYS A 192 -17.78 -1.30 -17.87
C LYS A 192 -17.70 -0.88 -16.41
N ALA A 193 -18.40 -1.57 -15.50
CA ALA A 193 -18.38 -1.27 -14.08
C ALA A 193 -16.99 -1.45 -13.46
N ALA A 194 -16.29 -2.55 -13.78
CA ALA A 194 -14.92 -2.81 -13.31
C ALA A 194 -13.93 -1.75 -13.80
N CYS A 195 -14.08 -1.28 -15.05
CA CYS A 195 -13.29 -0.18 -15.60
C CYS A 195 -13.50 1.12 -14.81
N GLU A 196 -14.76 1.48 -14.53
CA GLU A 196 -15.12 2.66 -13.75
C GLU A 196 -14.57 2.57 -12.32
N ASP A 197 -14.68 1.42 -11.67
CA ASP A 197 -14.16 1.21 -10.31
C ASP A 197 -12.62 1.28 -10.27
N ALA A 198 -11.93 0.66 -11.23
CA ALA A 198 -10.47 0.67 -11.33
C ALA A 198 -9.91 2.08 -11.60
N ALA A 199 -10.55 2.85 -12.49
CA ALA A 199 -10.19 4.24 -12.75
C ALA A 199 -10.45 5.13 -11.52
N GLY A 200 -11.56 4.90 -10.82
CA GLY A 200 -11.90 5.59 -9.57
C GLY A 200 -10.91 5.30 -8.45
N ALA A 201 -10.45 4.05 -8.31
CA ALA A 201 -9.41 3.67 -7.35
C ALA A 201 -8.09 4.37 -7.65
N LEU A 202 -7.64 4.36 -8.91
CA LEU A 202 -6.41 5.06 -9.31
C LEU A 202 -6.50 6.58 -9.05
N ALA A 203 -7.65 7.19 -9.32
CA ALA A 203 -7.87 8.61 -9.03
C ALA A 203 -7.81 8.90 -7.52
N MET A 204 -8.40 8.05 -6.67
CA MET A 204 -8.28 8.16 -5.21
C MET A 204 -6.81 8.06 -4.77
N ASP A 205 -6.08 7.11 -5.35
CA ASP A 205 -4.69 6.86 -5.00
C ASP A 205 -3.82 8.09 -5.27
N ILE A 206 -4.03 8.76 -6.40
CA ILE A 206 -3.34 10.00 -6.78
C ILE A 206 -3.71 11.13 -5.81
N VAL A 207 -5.01 11.45 -5.69
CA VAL A 207 -5.48 12.63 -4.94
C VAL A 207 -5.08 12.58 -3.48
N TYR A 208 -5.23 11.42 -2.84
CA TYR A 208 -4.95 11.28 -1.41
C TYR A 208 -3.52 10.83 -1.09
N SER A 209 -2.66 10.70 -2.09
CA SER A 209 -1.21 10.57 -1.84
C SER A 209 -0.59 11.86 -1.32
N ARG A 210 -1.19 13.01 -1.67
CA ARG A 210 -0.81 14.33 -1.19
C ARG A 210 -1.36 14.55 0.22
N ASP A 211 -0.48 14.93 1.15
CA ASP A 211 -0.92 15.41 2.47
C ASP A 211 -1.54 16.80 2.31
N ARG A 212 -2.86 16.86 2.32
CA ARG A 212 -3.66 18.09 2.15
C ARG A 212 -3.79 18.90 3.45
N GLY A 213 -3.25 18.40 4.56
CA GLY A 213 -3.41 19.04 5.87
C GLY A 213 -4.87 19.10 6.35
N ASN A 214 -5.08 19.38 7.63
CA ASN A 214 -6.43 19.29 8.22
C ASN A 214 -7.37 20.46 7.86
N ASN A 215 -6.87 21.52 7.22
CA ASN A 215 -7.61 22.76 6.97
C ASN A 215 -8.04 22.93 5.51
N GLU A 216 -7.66 22.02 4.61
CA GLU A 216 -8.04 22.12 3.21
C GLU A 216 -9.49 21.67 3.00
N ASN A 217 -10.24 22.41 2.18
CA ASN A 217 -11.66 22.13 1.96
C ASN A 217 -11.84 20.78 1.24
N PRO A 218 -12.56 19.80 1.82
CA PRO A 218 -12.80 18.48 1.21
C PRO A 218 -13.43 18.54 -0.18
N PHE A 219 -14.12 19.64 -0.50
CA PHE A 219 -14.65 19.92 -1.83
C PHE A 219 -13.59 19.82 -2.93
N PHE A 220 -12.39 20.38 -2.73
CA PHE A 220 -11.35 20.38 -3.76
C PHE A 220 -10.74 19.00 -3.99
N ALA A 221 -10.59 18.20 -2.92
CA ALA A 221 -10.15 16.81 -3.05
C ALA A 221 -11.18 15.99 -3.84
N GLN A 222 -12.47 16.15 -3.52
CA GLN A 222 -13.54 15.43 -4.22
C GLN A 222 -13.69 15.88 -5.68
N ALA A 223 -13.57 17.19 -5.95
CA ALA A 223 -13.58 17.73 -7.31
C ALA A 223 -12.37 17.23 -8.11
N SER A 224 -11.18 17.21 -7.49
CA SER A 224 -9.96 16.71 -8.13
C SER A 224 -10.07 15.24 -8.51
N LYS A 225 -10.56 14.40 -7.57
CA LYS A 225 -10.86 12.99 -7.83
C LYS A 225 -11.80 12.84 -9.01
N GLY A 226 -12.88 13.62 -9.07
CA GLY A 226 -13.85 13.57 -10.16
C GLY A 226 -13.21 13.89 -11.51
N VAL A 227 -12.40 14.95 -11.59
CA VAL A 227 -11.69 15.35 -12.83
C VAL A 227 -10.71 14.27 -13.28
N ILE A 228 -9.83 13.78 -12.39
CA ILE A 228 -8.85 12.74 -12.72
C ILE A 228 -9.54 11.46 -13.16
N HIS A 229 -10.56 11.01 -12.43
CA HIS A 229 -11.34 9.82 -12.78
C HIS A 229 -11.96 9.94 -14.16
N SER A 230 -12.66 11.05 -14.45
CA SER A 230 -13.26 11.28 -15.77
C SER A 230 -12.21 11.30 -16.88
N LEU A 231 -11.07 11.95 -16.68
CA LEU A 231 -10.00 12.01 -17.69
C LEU A 231 -9.34 10.65 -17.95
N ILE A 232 -9.16 9.81 -16.93
CA ILE A 232 -8.68 8.42 -17.11
C ILE A 232 -9.65 7.63 -18.00
N LEU A 233 -10.96 7.73 -17.75
CA LEU A 233 -11.97 7.04 -18.56
C LEU A 233 -12.00 7.55 -20.00
N LEU A 234 -11.88 8.86 -20.21
CA LEU A 234 -11.83 9.47 -21.54
C LEU A 234 -10.60 9.01 -22.33
N LEU A 235 -9.42 9.02 -21.70
CA LEU A 235 -8.21 8.49 -22.34
C LEU A 235 -8.36 7.00 -22.66
N SER A 236 -8.90 6.21 -21.74
CA SER A 236 -9.07 4.77 -21.93
C SER A 236 -10.01 4.44 -23.09
N MET A 237 -11.06 5.24 -23.30
CA MET A 237 -12.01 5.01 -24.39
C MET A 237 -11.58 5.60 -25.73
N PHE A 238 -11.11 6.85 -25.75
CA PHE A 238 -10.97 7.61 -27.00
C PHE A 238 -9.51 7.77 -27.46
N ALA A 239 -8.53 7.60 -26.57
CA ALA A 239 -7.13 7.82 -26.92
C ALA A 239 -6.49 6.59 -27.55
N GLU A 240 -5.54 6.81 -28.47
CA GLU A 240 -4.64 5.76 -28.92
C GLU A 240 -3.74 5.25 -27.77
N PRO A 241 -3.29 3.99 -27.78
CA PRO A 241 -2.54 3.38 -26.68
C PRO A 241 -1.34 4.18 -26.17
N LYS A 242 -0.62 4.88 -27.06
CA LYS A 242 0.56 5.71 -26.71
C LYS A 242 0.23 6.90 -25.81
N TYR A 243 -1.02 7.37 -25.82
CA TYR A 243 -1.50 8.49 -25.02
C TYR A 243 -2.15 8.08 -23.70
N LYS A 244 -2.30 6.78 -23.43
CA LYS A 244 -3.04 6.27 -22.26
C LYS A 244 -2.14 6.20 -21.01
N HIS A 245 -1.71 7.35 -20.50
CA HIS A 245 -0.84 7.47 -19.32
C HIS A 245 -1.09 8.78 -18.54
N LEU A 246 -0.55 8.89 -17.32
CA LEU A 246 -0.77 10.05 -16.43
C LEU A 246 -0.26 11.37 -17.02
N GLY A 247 0.88 11.37 -17.71
CA GLY A 247 1.41 12.58 -18.36
C GLY A 247 0.42 13.22 -19.35
N SER A 248 -0.39 12.41 -20.04
CA SER A 248 -1.44 12.91 -20.94
C SER A 248 -2.55 13.64 -20.19
N ILE A 249 -2.90 13.23 -18.97
CA ILE A 249 -3.86 13.96 -18.12
C ILE A 249 -3.33 15.34 -17.78
N ASN A 250 -2.05 15.43 -17.38
CA ASN A 250 -1.42 16.72 -17.08
C ASN A 250 -1.42 17.65 -18.30
N ASN A 251 -1.07 17.11 -19.47
CA ASN A 251 -1.03 17.89 -20.71
C ASN A 251 -2.43 18.37 -21.16
N ILE A 252 -3.47 17.55 -20.99
CA ILE A 252 -4.87 17.97 -21.22
C ILE A 252 -5.25 19.13 -20.30
N LEU A 253 -4.91 19.05 -19.00
CA LEU A 253 -5.25 20.09 -18.02
C LEU A 253 -4.56 21.43 -18.32
N HIS A 254 -3.28 21.40 -18.73
CA HIS A 254 -2.60 22.61 -19.20
C HIS A 254 -3.30 23.21 -20.42
N GLY A 255 -3.68 22.39 -21.41
CA GLY A 255 -4.45 22.85 -22.56
C GLY A 255 -5.80 23.47 -22.19
N MET A 256 -6.50 22.91 -21.18
CA MET A 256 -7.74 23.49 -20.65
C MET A 256 -7.54 24.86 -19.98
N LEU A 257 -6.42 25.05 -19.28
CA LEU A 257 -6.10 26.32 -18.60
C LEU A 257 -5.63 27.41 -19.58
N GLU A 258 -4.94 27.02 -20.65
CA GLU A 258 -4.41 27.93 -21.67
C GLU A 258 -5.41 28.28 -22.77
N ALA A 259 -6.50 27.52 -22.90
CA ALA A 259 -7.51 27.74 -23.93
C ALA A 259 -8.07 29.17 -23.89
N PRO A 260 -8.25 29.84 -25.05
CA PRO A 260 -8.81 31.17 -25.10
C PRO A 260 -10.19 31.23 -24.46
N LYS A 261 -10.35 32.03 -23.40
CA LYS A 261 -11.64 32.25 -22.76
C LYS A 261 -12.51 33.11 -23.68
N ASP A 262 -13.53 32.50 -24.26
CA ASP A 262 -14.57 33.22 -24.99
C ASP A 262 -15.39 34.05 -23.99
N LYS A 263 -15.49 35.36 -24.22
CA LYS A 263 -16.27 36.26 -23.35
C LYS A 263 -17.77 35.95 -23.39
N SER A 264 -18.25 35.29 -24.45
CA SER A 264 -19.64 34.93 -24.67
C SER A 264 -19.99 33.53 -24.16
N ASP A 265 -19.07 32.56 -24.25
CA ASP A 265 -19.25 31.21 -23.74
C ASP A 265 -18.40 30.95 -22.49
N LYS A 266 -19.05 31.13 -21.33
CA LYS A 266 -18.48 30.89 -20.00
C LYS A 266 -18.54 29.42 -19.56
N THR A 267 -18.81 28.50 -20.48
CA THR A 267 -18.88 27.07 -20.14
C THR A 267 -17.47 26.57 -19.77
N PRO A 268 -17.31 25.96 -18.58
CA PRO A 268 -16.08 25.27 -18.21
C PRO A 268 -15.57 24.29 -19.27
N MET A 269 -14.26 24.23 -19.46
CA MET A 269 -13.60 23.43 -20.50
C MET A 269 -13.89 21.94 -20.34
N ILE A 270 -13.85 21.41 -19.11
CA ILE A 270 -14.26 20.03 -18.84
C ILE A 270 -15.73 19.79 -19.21
N LEU A 271 -16.62 20.77 -19.02
CA LEU A 271 -18.03 20.65 -19.40
C LEU A 271 -18.23 20.68 -20.92
N LYS A 272 -17.35 21.34 -21.69
CA LYS A 272 -17.36 21.27 -23.15
C LYS A 272 -17.09 19.85 -23.65
N ILE A 273 -16.16 19.13 -23.01
CA ILE A 273 -15.95 17.69 -23.26
C ILE A 273 -17.22 16.93 -22.89
N MET A 274 -17.74 17.14 -21.67
CA MET A 274 -18.88 16.38 -21.19
C MET A 274 -20.11 16.55 -22.09
N ARG A 275 -20.42 17.75 -22.57
CA ARG A 275 -21.58 18.00 -23.44
C ARG A 275 -21.57 17.21 -24.75
N LYS A 276 -20.40 16.75 -25.21
CA LYS A 276 -20.27 15.91 -26.41
C LYS A 276 -20.59 14.43 -26.15
N LEU A 277 -20.59 13.99 -24.90
CA LEU A 277 -20.81 12.58 -24.54
C LEU A 277 -22.30 12.28 -24.33
N PRO A 278 -22.76 11.03 -24.43
CA PRO A 278 -24.10 10.61 -23.99
C PRO A 278 -24.31 10.84 -22.48
N ASP A 279 -25.56 10.97 -22.02
CA ASP A 279 -25.88 11.22 -20.60
C ASP A 279 -25.59 10.02 -19.69
N ASP A 280 -25.62 8.80 -20.22
CA ASP A 280 -25.32 7.53 -19.53
C ASP A 280 -23.82 7.15 -19.55
N PHE A 281 -22.98 8.09 -19.98
CA PHE A 281 -21.54 7.90 -20.07
C PHE A 281 -20.84 8.02 -18.71
N GLY A 282 -19.99 7.04 -18.37
CA GLY A 282 -19.33 6.95 -17.07
C GLY A 282 -18.55 8.21 -16.68
N ALA A 283 -17.81 8.81 -17.62
CA ALA A 283 -17.03 10.03 -17.34
C ALA A 283 -17.89 11.23 -16.91
N LYS A 284 -19.15 11.35 -17.38
CA LYS A 284 -20.08 12.40 -16.90
C LYS A 284 -20.53 12.14 -15.46
N LYS A 285 -20.83 10.88 -15.14
CA LYS A 285 -21.32 10.45 -13.81
C LYS A 285 -20.34 10.79 -12.69
N TYR A 286 -19.03 10.65 -12.94
CA TYR A 286 -18.02 10.77 -11.89
C TYR A 286 -17.40 12.16 -11.71
N LEU A 287 -17.69 13.11 -12.61
CA LEU A 287 -17.19 14.48 -12.48
C LEU A 287 -17.72 15.16 -11.20
N GLY A 288 -18.92 14.79 -10.76
CA GLY A 288 -19.46 15.12 -9.43
C GLY A 288 -19.44 16.62 -9.12
N ALA A 289 -18.78 17.00 -8.03
CA ALA A 289 -18.71 18.38 -7.54
C ALA A 289 -18.08 19.36 -8.55
N ALA A 290 -17.19 18.89 -9.44
CA ALA A 290 -16.60 19.73 -10.47
C ALA A 290 -17.63 20.17 -11.52
N PHE A 291 -18.74 19.45 -11.69
CA PHE A 291 -19.82 19.83 -12.60
C PHE A 291 -20.56 21.11 -12.16
N ALA A 292 -20.64 21.36 -10.84
CA ALA A 292 -21.39 22.47 -10.26
C ALA A 292 -20.57 23.77 -10.10
N ALA A 293 -19.30 23.78 -10.54
CA ALA A 293 -18.39 24.90 -10.37
C ALA A 293 -18.65 26.02 -11.40
N ALA A 294 -18.83 27.25 -10.91
CA ALA A 294 -18.79 28.45 -11.75
C ALA A 294 -17.35 28.72 -12.27
N GLU A 295 -17.21 29.59 -13.27
CA GLU A 295 -15.96 29.87 -13.99
C GLU A 295 -14.74 30.19 -13.08
N GLU A 296 -14.94 30.95 -11.99
CA GLU A 296 -13.86 31.25 -11.01
C GLU A 296 -13.45 30.04 -10.18
N THR A 297 -14.38 29.11 -9.91
CA THR A 297 -14.12 27.88 -9.14
C THR A 297 -13.42 26.83 -10.01
N GLU A 298 -13.61 26.85 -11.32
CA GLU A 298 -12.96 25.93 -12.27
C GLU A 298 -11.43 26.03 -12.24
N THR A 299 -10.89 27.25 -12.33
CA THR A 299 -9.43 27.46 -12.33
C THR A 299 -8.80 26.97 -11.02
N ASN A 300 -9.50 27.14 -9.89
CA ASN A 300 -9.08 26.63 -8.59
C ASN A 300 -9.13 25.10 -8.52
N ILE A 301 -10.15 24.46 -9.12
CA ILE A 301 -10.23 23.00 -9.22
C ILE A 301 -9.08 22.45 -10.06
N TYR A 302 -8.82 23.00 -11.25
CA TYR A 302 -7.71 22.53 -12.09
C TYR A 302 -6.35 22.76 -11.44
N SER A 303 -6.16 23.88 -10.75
CA SER A 303 -4.94 24.12 -9.96
C SER A 303 -4.79 23.09 -8.83
N SER A 304 -5.89 22.70 -8.18
CA SER A 304 -5.88 21.62 -7.18
C SER A 304 -5.54 20.27 -7.80
N VAL A 305 -6.06 19.96 -9.00
CA VAL A 305 -5.75 18.73 -9.74
C VAL A 305 -4.28 18.68 -10.13
N LEU A 306 -3.75 19.78 -10.69
CA LEU A 306 -2.33 19.87 -11.04
C LEU A 306 -1.43 19.67 -9.82
N GLY A 307 -1.81 20.22 -8.66
CA GLY A 307 -1.09 19.99 -7.42
C GLY A 307 -1.18 18.54 -6.90
N ASP A 308 -2.21 17.77 -7.24
CA ASP A 308 -2.27 16.33 -6.94
C ASP A 308 -1.43 15.49 -7.90
N LEU A 309 -1.32 15.94 -9.15
CA LEU A 309 -0.52 15.28 -10.19
C LEU A 309 0.97 15.63 -10.07
N GLU A 310 1.33 16.75 -9.44
CA GLU A 310 2.71 17.25 -9.32
C GLU A 310 3.73 16.16 -8.89
N PRO A 311 3.47 15.30 -7.88
CA PRO A 311 4.40 14.22 -7.51
C PRO A 311 4.62 13.18 -8.62
N TYR A 312 3.70 13.11 -9.58
CA TYR A 312 3.64 12.17 -10.70
C TYR A 312 4.00 12.81 -12.05
N ILE A 313 4.62 14.00 -12.04
CA ILE A 313 5.15 14.64 -13.25
C ILE A 313 6.68 14.57 -13.18
N ASN A 314 7.26 13.57 -13.82
CA ASN A 314 8.71 13.42 -13.88
C ASN A 314 9.14 12.73 -15.17
N ALA A 315 9.98 13.38 -15.97
CA ALA A 315 10.41 12.87 -17.27
C ALA A 315 11.10 11.49 -17.22
N LEU A 316 11.80 11.15 -16.12
CA LEU A 316 12.40 9.81 -15.96
C LEU A 316 11.34 8.77 -15.62
N ALA A 317 10.45 9.05 -14.66
CA ALA A 317 9.36 8.13 -14.34
C ALA A 317 8.42 7.91 -15.52
N GLU A 318 8.18 8.93 -16.34
CA GLU A 318 7.33 8.80 -17.52
C GLU A 318 7.88 7.78 -18.53
N GLN A 319 9.20 7.55 -18.61
CA GLN A 319 9.76 6.47 -19.43
C GLN A 319 9.35 5.06 -18.94
N ILE A 320 9.01 4.94 -17.66
CA ILE A 320 8.62 3.70 -16.99
C ILE A 320 7.11 3.50 -17.09
N ILE A 321 6.33 4.57 -16.88
CA ILE A 321 4.86 4.49 -16.76
C ILE A 321 4.10 4.84 -18.04
N ALA A 322 4.72 5.56 -18.98
CA ALA A 322 4.14 5.79 -20.30
C ALA A 322 4.55 4.66 -21.24
N LYS A 323 3.74 4.40 -22.26
CA LYS A 323 4.05 3.43 -23.33
C LYS A 323 4.85 4.15 -24.41
N PRO A 324 6.20 4.08 -24.45
CA PRO A 324 6.92 4.57 -25.61
C PRO A 324 6.54 3.74 -26.85
N ALA A 325 6.74 4.33 -28.03
CA ALA A 325 6.36 3.74 -29.31
C ALA A 325 7.14 2.46 -29.69
N HIS A 326 8.10 2.01 -28.87
CA HIS A 326 8.99 0.88 -29.15
C HIS A 326 8.87 -0.26 -28.14
N ALA A 327 9.26 -1.46 -28.59
CA ALA A 327 9.02 -2.77 -27.98
C ALA A 327 9.85 -3.03 -26.71
N GLY A 328 9.64 -2.21 -25.68
CA GLY A 328 10.26 -2.41 -24.38
C GLY A 328 9.70 -3.60 -23.60
N LYS A 329 10.49 -4.17 -22.68
CA LYS A 329 10.01 -5.21 -21.76
C LYS A 329 9.00 -4.59 -20.79
N LYS A 330 7.80 -5.15 -20.78
CA LYS A 330 6.70 -4.77 -19.90
C LYS A 330 6.59 -5.75 -18.74
N PHE A 331 6.05 -5.25 -17.64
CA PHE A 331 5.67 -6.05 -16.50
C PHE A 331 4.17 -5.93 -16.27
N SER A 332 3.54 -7.08 -16.03
CA SER A 332 2.15 -7.24 -15.63
C SER A 332 2.08 -7.94 -14.27
N TYR A 333 1.04 -7.69 -13.49
CA TYR A 333 0.80 -8.42 -12.24
C TYR A 333 0.72 -9.95 -12.47
N ARG A 334 0.36 -10.40 -13.68
CA ARG A 334 0.30 -11.83 -14.05
C ARG A 334 1.67 -12.50 -14.05
N ASP A 335 2.74 -11.75 -14.32
CA ASP A 335 4.11 -12.25 -14.30
C ASP A 335 4.50 -12.81 -12.92
N LEU A 336 3.91 -12.28 -11.84
CA LEU A 336 4.12 -12.77 -10.47
C LEU A 336 3.43 -14.11 -10.18
N LEU A 337 2.46 -14.51 -11.01
CA LEU A 337 1.57 -15.64 -10.79
C LEU A 337 1.95 -16.84 -11.65
N ASP A 338 2.34 -16.59 -12.90
CA ASP A 338 2.61 -17.64 -13.89
C ASP A 338 3.89 -18.43 -13.54
N LYS A 339 4.94 -17.71 -13.13
CA LYS A 339 6.24 -18.25 -12.75
C LYS A 339 6.67 -17.68 -11.40
N LYS A 340 7.73 -18.27 -10.82
CA LYS A 340 8.40 -17.65 -9.67
C LYS A 340 9.12 -16.40 -10.15
N SER A 341 8.75 -15.26 -9.59
CA SER A 341 9.18 -13.95 -10.10
C SER A 341 9.44 -12.99 -8.95
N ILE A 342 10.39 -12.08 -9.13
CA ILE A 342 10.64 -10.99 -8.19
C ILE A 342 10.51 -9.66 -8.92
N LEU A 343 9.68 -8.77 -8.38
CA LEU A 343 9.63 -7.37 -8.77
C LEU A 343 10.39 -6.53 -7.74
N TYR A 344 11.49 -5.92 -8.17
CA TYR A 344 12.21 -4.90 -7.40
C TYR A 344 11.72 -3.52 -7.81
N ILE A 345 11.42 -2.64 -6.86
CA ILE A 345 11.04 -1.24 -7.12
C ILE A 345 12.10 -0.35 -6.48
N VAL A 346 13.09 0.05 -7.28
CA VAL A 346 14.25 0.83 -6.84
C VAL A 346 13.91 2.32 -6.80
N ILE A 347 14.03 2.91 -5.62
CA ILE A 347 13.63 4.29 -5.33
C ILE A 347 14.86 5.11 -4.92
N PRO A 348 15.20 6.21 -5.59
CA PRO A 348 16.32 7.05 -5.16
C PRO A 348 16.06 7.69 -3.79
N GLU A 349 16.95 7.45 -2.82
CA GLU A 349 16.82 7.97 -1.45
C GLU A 349 16.61 9.50 -1.38
N HIS A 350 17.30 10.23 -2.25
CA HIS A 350 17.35 11.69 -2.28
C HIS A 350 16.18 12.35 -3.02
N LYS A 351 15.23 11.56 -3.53
CA LYS A 351 14.08 12.03 -4.33
C LYS A 351 12.76 11.45 -3.79
N PRO A 352 12.18 12.06 -2.74
CA PRO A 352 10.96 11.59 -2.09
C PRO A 352 9.76 11.40 -3.02
N GLN A 353 9.68 12.14 -4.13
CA GLN A 353 8.59 12.03 -5.10
C GLN A 353 8.45 10.62 -5.70
N PHE A 354 9.54 9.86 -5.83
CA PHE A 354 9.48 8.49 -6.35
C PHE A 354 8.86 7.50 -5.36
N ARG A 355 8.77 7.85 -4.06
CA ARG A 355 7.97 7.08 -3.10
C ARG A 355 6.48 7.15 -3.43
N SER A 356 6.01 8.24 -4.04
CA SER A 356 4.63 8.35 -4.53
C SER A 356 4.38 7.42 -5.70
N TYR A 357 5.31 7.35 -6.66
CA TYR A 357 5.24 6.37 -7.75
C TYR A 357 5.29 4.92 -7.26
N ALA A 358 6.23 4.59 -6.37
CA ALA A 358 6.30 3.25 -5.82
C ALA A 358 5.02 2.88 -5.03
N SER A 359 4.46 3.83 -4.27
CA SER A 359 3.18 3.64 -3.57
C SER A 359 2.04 3.36 -4.54
N ILE A 360 1.87 4.16 -5.61
CA ILE A 360 0.78 3.94 -6.57
C ILE A 360 0.95 2.61 -7.33
N ILE A 361 2.18 2.20 -7.63
CA ILE A 361 2.47 0.91 -8.26
C ILE A 361 2.11 -0.24 -7.32
N ILE A 362 2.52 -0.20 -6.06
CA ILE A 362 2.19 -1.26 -5.09
C ILE A 362 0.67 -1.36 -4.88
N ARG A 363 -0.04 -0.21 -4.81
CA ARG A 363 -1.50 -0.15 -4.74
C ARG A 363 -2.17 -0.72 -5.98
N LYS A 364 -1.62 -0.40 -7.15
CA LYS A 364 -2.08 -0.97 -8.41
C LYS A 364 -1.98 -2.48 -8.42
N LEU A 365 -0.81 -3.01 -8.08
CA LEU A 365 -0.57 -4.45 -8.03
C LEU A 365 -1.44 -5.13 -6.99
N TYR A 366 -1.59 -4.55 -5.79
CA TYR A 366 -2.49 -5.08 -4.76
C TYR A 366 -3.93 -5.20 -5.27
N ASN A 367 -4.46 -4.16 -5.92
CA ASN A 367 -5.82 -4.15 -6.45
C ASN A 367 -6.00 -5.20 -7.55
N GLN A 368 -5.06 -5.25 -8.52
CA GLN A 368 -5.10 -6.23 -9.62
C GLN A 368 -5.01 -7.67 -9.11
N LEU A 369 -4.07 -7.95 -8.20
CA LEU A 369 -3.90 -9.28 -7.60
C LEU A 369 -5.12 -9.70 -6.77
N THR A 370 -5.70 -8.78 -6.00
CA THR A 370 -6.90 -9.05 -5.20
C THR A 370 -8.11 -9.34 -6.07
N GLU A 371 -8.28 -8.56 -7.16
CA GLU A 371 -9.38 -8.77 -8.09
C GLU A 371 -9.22 -10.06 -8.88
N TYR A 372 -8.01 -10.36 -9.35
CA TYR A 372 -7.73 -11.66 -9.96
C TYR A 372 -8.04 -12.80 -9.00
N ALA A 373 -7.59 -12.71 -7.73
CA ALA A 373 -7.91 -13.70 -6.71
C ALA A 373 -9.42 -13.84 -6.48
N ASN A 374 -10.23 -12.77 -6.61
CA ASN A 374 -11.69 -12.84 -6.52
C ASN A 374 -12.33 -13.72 -7.59
N THR A 375 -11.71 -13.81 -8.77
CA THR A 375 -12.20 -14.64 -9.88
C THR A 375 -11.93 -16.14 -9.68
N LEU A 376 -10.99 -16.50 -8.80
CA LEU A 376 -10.52 -17.87 -8.62
C LEU A 376 -11.35 -18.65 -7.59
N PRO A 377 -11.50 -19.99 -7.77
CA PRO A 377 -12.05 -20.86 -6.74
C PRO A 377 -11.26 -20.75 -5.43
N GLY A 378 -11.95 -20.59 -4.30
CA GLY A 378 -11.30 -20.42 -3.00
C GLY A 378 -10.68 -19.04 -2.77
N LYS A 379 -10.83 -18.10 -3.73
CA LYS A 379 -10.53 -16.68 -3.55
C LYS A 379 -9.06 -16.37 -3.25
N LYS A 380 -8.14 -17.24 -3.69
CA LYS A 380 -6.69 -17.19 -3.41
C LYS A 380 -5.89 -17.19 -4.70
N LEU A 381 -4.76 -16.50 -4.68
CA LEU A 381 -3.78 -16.55 -5.76
C LEU A 381 -3.18 -17.96 -5.89
N PRO A 382 -2.81 -18.37 -7.12
CA PRO A 382 -2.19 -19.68 -7.37
C PRO A 382 -0.80 -19.81 -6.75
N ARG A 383 -0.10 -18.68 -6.55
CA ARG A 383 1.18 -18.58 -5.85
C ARG A 383 1.07 -17.55 -4.74
N ARG A 384 1.75 -17.80 -3.62
CA ARG A 384 1.91 -16.79 -2.58
C ARG A 384 2.80 -15.68 -3.11
N ILE A 385 2.51 -14.44 -2.71
CA ILE A 385 3.36 -13.28 -2.94
C ILE A 385 3.77 -12.72 -1.60
N LEU A 386 5.09 -12.57 -1.40
CA LEU A 386 5.66 -11.90 -0.25
C LEU A 386 6.02 -10.45 -0.62
N LEU A 387 5.51 -9.49 0.16
CA LEU A 387 5.78 -8.07 0.01
C LEU A 387 6.76 -7.64 1.12
N GLU A 388 8.03 -7.50 0.78
CA GLU A 388 9.10 -7.06 1.69
C GLU A 388 9.19 -5.54 1.67
N TRP A 389 8.29 -4.86 2.39
CA TRP A 389 8.13 -3.40 2.29
C TRP A 389 9.13 -2.67 3.18
N GLU A 390 10.32 -2.46 2.65
CA GLU A 390 11.37 -1.70 3.31
C GLU A 390 10.98 -0.21 3.44
N GLU A 391 11.23 0.38 4.62
CA GLU A 391 10.95 1.81 4.90
C GLU A 391 9.46 2.16 4.75
N PHE A 392 8.57 1.25 5.13
CA PHE A 392 7.12 1.39 4.97
C PHE A 392 6.56 2.75 5.42
N ALA A 393 7.02 3.27 6.56
CA ALA A 393 6.55 4.54 7.13
C ALA A 393 6.96 5.80 6.32
N LEU A 394 7.89 5.66 5.36
CA LEU A 394 8.36 6.76 4.51
C LEU A 394 7.50 7.01 3.26
N TYR A 395 6.64 6.06 2.89
CA TYR A 395 5.75 6.17 1.72
C TYR A 395 4.56 7.07 2.03
N PRO A 396 3.85 7.62 1.01
CA PRO A 396 2.53 8.23 1.23
C PRO A 396 1.58 7.33 2.02
N LYS A 397 0.67 7.95 2.78
CA LYS A 397 -0.25 7.20 3.64
C LYS A 397 -1.14 6.32 2.76
N VAL A 398 -1.24 5.04 3.09
CA VAL A 398 -2.23 4.14 2.50
C VAL A 398 -3.52 4.30 3.30
N ASN A 399 -4.52 5.00 2.74
CA ASN A 399 -5.73 5.38 3.50
C ASN A 399 -6.52 4.19 4.04
N GLU A 400 -6.50 3.06 3.34
CA GLU A 400 -7.29 1.86 3.62
C GLU A 400 -6.38 0.71 4.07
N VAL A 401 -5.27 1.04 4.75
CA VAL A 401 -4.26 0.05 5.15
C VAL A 401 -4.86 -1.03 6.05
N GLU A 402 -5.80 -0.69 6.93
CA GLU A 402 -6.51 -1.65 7.77
C GLU A 402 -7.26 -2.73 6.96
N ASP A 403 -7.96 -2.31 5.91
CA ASP A 403 -8.73 -3.21 5.04
C ASP A 403 -7.80 -4.05 4.18
N TRP A 404 -6.74 -3.43 3.66
CA TRP A 404 -5.68 -4.11 2.94
C TRP A 404 -5.07 -5.26 3.74
N LEU A 405 -4.65 -4.99 4.97
CA LEU A 405 -4.06 -6.00 5.87
C LEU A 405 -5.05 -7.14 6.17
N ALA A 406 -6.34 -6.83 6.29
CA ALA A 406 -7.36 -7.85 6.50
C ALA A 406 -7.57 -8.74 5.25
N ILE A 407 -7.56 -8.15 4.06
CA ILE A 407 -7.88 -8.84 2.79
C ILE A 407 -6.67 -9.58 2.23
N MET A 408 -5.49 -8.95 2.17
CA MET A 408 -4.31 -9.46 1.45
C MET A 408 -3.92 -10.88 1.90
N ARG A 409 -3.98 -11.13 3.22
CA ARG A 409 -3.71 -12.44 3.82
C ARG A 409 -4.61 -13.54 3.27
N GLY A 410 -5.90 -13.22 3.10
CA GLY A 410 -6.88 -14.16 2.56
C GLY A 410 -6.63 -14.50 1.10
N ARG A 411 -5.89 -13.66 0.37
CA ARG A 411 -5.56 -13.82 -1.06
C ARG A 411 -4.22 -14.49 -1.32
N GLY A 412 -3.43 -14.74 -0.27
CA GLY A 412 -2.08 -15.28 -0.42
C GLY A 412 -1.01 -14.19 -0.64
N ILE A 413 -1.33 -12.93 -0.33
CA ILE A 413 -0.36 -11.84 -0.30
C ILE A 413 0.02 -11.60 1.16
N ILE A 414 1.30 -11.70 1.48
CA ILE A 414 1.82 -11.55 2.84
C ILE A 414 2.81 -10.38 2.87
N GLY A 415 2.50 -9.34 3.64
CA GLY A 415 3.40 -8.21 3.86
C GLY A 415 4.29 -8.35 5.10
N ASP A 416 5.56 -8.00 4.92
CA ASP A 416 6.53 -7.69 5.98
C ASP A 416 6.79 -6.18 5.95
N PHE A 417 6.26 -5.49 6.96
CA PHE A 417 6.27 -4.03 7.05
C PHE A 417 7.44 -3.58 7.92
N ILE A 418 8.47 -3.04 7.30
CA ILE A 418 9.72 -2.72 7.98
C ILE A 418 9.88 -1.21 8.13
N TYR A 419 10.05 -0.75 9.38
CA TYR A 419 10.12 0.68 9.71
C TYR A 419 11.02 0.93 10.93
N GLN A 420 11.43 2.18 11.14
CA GLN A 420 12.49 2.48 12.11
C GLN A 420 12.00 2.52 13.56
N SER A 421 10.79 3.05 13.79
CA SER A 421 10.20 3.11 15.13
C SER A 421 8.67 3.14 15.06
N ASP A 422 8.03 2.67 16.12
CA ASP A 422 6.56 2.77 16.25
C ASP A 422 6.10 4.24 16.27
N HIS A 423 6.95 5.17 16.69
CA HIS A 423 6.68 6.61 16.64
C HIS A 423 6.50 7.12 15.19
N GLN A 424 7.32 6.67 14.23
CA GLN A 424 7.13 7.03 12.82
C GLN A 424 5.77 6.54 12.31
N LEU A 425 5.39 5.31 12.67
CA LEU A 425 4.11 4.74 12.26
C LEU A 425 2.94 5.50 12.90
N LYS A 426 3.05 5.85 14.19
CA LYS A 426 2.07 6.70 14.91
C LYS A 426 1.90 8.06 14.26
N ASN A 427 2.98 8.73 13.88
CA ASN A 427 2.91 10.04 13.23
C ASN A 427 2.24 9.96 11.86
N LYS A 428 2.46 8.87 11.12
CA LYS A 428 1.92 8.68 9.77
C LYS A 428 0.45 8.30 9.75
N TYR A 429 0.04 7.37 10.61
CA TYR A 429 -1.29 6.75 10.57
C TYR A 429 -2.19 7.17 11.72
N GLY A 430 -1.65 7.79 12.77
CA GLY A 430 -2.36 8.01 14.03
C GLY A 430 -2.35 6.76 14.91
N GLU A 431 -2.72 6.94 16.17
CA GLU A 431 -2.62 5.88 17.19
C GLU A 431 -3.58 4.70 16.94
N ASP A 432 -4.80 4.99 16.49
CA ASP A 432 -5.84 3.97 16.30
C ASP A 432 -5.50 3.04 15.12
N ILE A 433 -5.16 3.61 13.96
CA ILE A 433 -4.75 2.82 12.79
C ILE A 433 -3.45 2.06 13.09
N MET A 434 -2.49 2.69 13.78
CA MET A 434 -1.27 2.00 14.22
C MET A 434 -1.61 0.75 15.04
N LYS A 435 -2.52 0.83 16.02
CA LYS A 435 -2.95 -0.34 16.81
C LYS A 435 -3.60 -1.41 15.94
N ILE A 436 -4.45 -1.04 14.99
CA ILE A 436 -5.05 -1.99 14.04
C ILE A 436 -3.97 -2.69 13.21
N MET A 437 -2.96 -1.96 12.73
CA MET A 437 -1.83 -2.54 12.01
C MET A 437 -1.05 -3.53 12.88
N MET A 438 -0.78 -3.18 14.15
CA MET A 438 -0.15 -4.09 15.11
C MET A 438 -1.00 -5.36 15.33
N ASP A 439 -2.32 -5.22 15.36
CA ASP A 439 -3.26 -6.32 15.55
C ASP A 439 -3.43 -7.19 14.29
N GLN A 440 -3.20 -6.68 13.09
CA GLN A 440 -3.19 -7.51 11.86
C GLN A 440 -1.83 -8.20 11.63
N CYS A 441 -0.74 -7.59 12.11
CA CYS A 441 0.61 -8.17 12.11
C CYS A 441 0.78 -9.13 13.28
N ALA A 442 0.48 -10.41 13.08
CA ALA A 442 0.57 -11.40 14.13
C ALA A 442 2.02 -11.73 14.55
N VAL A 443 3.02 -11.35 13.75
CA VAL A 443 4.45 -11.40 14.11
C VAL A 443 4.96 -9.98 14.31
N SER A 444 5.70 -9.73 15.39
CA SER A 444 6.45 -8.50 15.60
C SER A 444 7.89 -8.83 15.94
N ILE A 445 8.84 -8.32 15.16
CA ILE A 445 10.28 -8.51 15.38
C ILE A 445 10.88 -7.14 15.68
N TYR A 446 11.56 -7.02 16.82
CA TYR A 446 12.30 -5.84 17.20
C TYR A 446 13.79 -6.16 17.07
N LEU A 447 14.42 -5.57 16.05
CA LEU A 447 15.84 -5.79 15.80
C LEU A 447 16.71 -4.99 16.75
N ALA A 448 16.31 -3.76 17.03
CA ALA A 448 16.88 -2.88 18.05
C ALA A 448 15.82 -1.84 18.47
N LEU A 449 16.12 -1.09 19.52
CA LEU A 449 15.39 0.13 19.90
C LEU A 449 16.38 1.28 19.99
N SER A 450 15.98 2.48 19.59
CA SER A 450 16.77 3.68 19.86
C SER A 450 16.84 3.93 21.37
N GLN A 451 17.95 4.45 21.86
CA GLN A 451 18.12 4.79 23.29
C GLN A 451 17.09 5.82 23.77
N GLU A 452 16.58 6.64 22.86
CA GLU A 452 15.56 7.67 23.14
C GLU A 452 14.12 7.13 23.02
N ASP A 453 13.92 5.90 22.53
CA ASP A 453 12.58 5.31 22.33
C ASP A 453 12.06 4.60 23.60
N THR A 454 11.98 5.38 24.68
CA THR A 454 11.52 4.88 25.99
C THR A 454 10.07 4.43 25.95
N ASP A 455 9.22 5.12 25.18
CA ASP A 455 7.79 4.80 25.06
C ASP A 455 7.58 3.39 24.46
N THR A 456 8.32 3.04 23.40
CA THR A 456 8.25 1.70 22.81
C THR A 456 8.82 0.66 23.78
N ALA A 457 9.93 0.96 24.46
CA ALA A 457 10.53 0.05 25.43
C ALA A 457 9.62 -0.21 26.65
N GLU A 458 8.92 0.81 27.17
CA GLU A 458 7.93 0.67 28.24
C GLU A 458 6.73 -0.17 27.80
N ARG A 459 6.19 0.13 26.61
CA ARG A 459 5.11 -0.64 26.01
C ARG A 459 5.50 -2.11 25.84
N LEU A 460 6.72 -2.38 25.36
CA LEU A 460 7.24 -3.73 25.19
C LEU A 460 7.46 -4.44 26.52
N SER A 461 8.08 -3.78 27.50
CA SER A 461 8.28 -4.33 28.86
C SER A 461 6.95 -4.75 29.48
N LYS A 462 5.89 -3.96 29.28
CA LYS A 462 4.54 -4.30 29.73
C LYS A 462 3.92 -5.43 28.91
N ALA A 463 4.12 -5.44 27.58
CA ALA A 463 3.54 -6.43 26.67
C ALA A 463 4.13 -7.84 26.85
N ILE A 464 5.42 -7.96 27.17
CA ILE A 464 6.07 -9.25 27.46
C ILE A 464 5.79 -9.76 28.87
N GLY A 465 5.19 -8.92 29.72
CA GLY A 465 4.72 -9.30 31.04
C GLY A 465 5.79 -9.33 32.13
N THR A 466 5.42 -9.95 33.24
CA THR A 466 6.19 -9.94 34.49
C THR A 466 6.32 -11.34 35.09
N LYS A 467 7.37 -11.53 35.89
CA LYS A 467 7.67 -12.76 36.59
C LYS A 467 7.84 -12.54 38.08
N THR A 468 7.55 -13.58 38.85
CA THR A 468 7.71 -13.57 40.30
C THR A 468 9.15 -13.96 40.67
N ILE A 469 9.87 -13.06 41.35
CA ILE A 469 11.21 -13.34 41.88
C ILE A 469 11.24 -13.35 43.40
N LYS A 470 12.14 -14.16 43.96
CA LYS A 470 12.48 -14.09 45.39
C LYS A 470 13.52 -13.01 45.59
N THR A 471 13.17 -12.00 46.38
CA THR A 471 14.16 -11.11 46.98
C THR A 471 14.32 -11.46 48.46
N GLY A 472 15.49 -11.20 49.02
CA GLY A 472 15.65 -11.29 50.46
C GLY A 472 16.64 -10.27 50.98
N SER A 473 16.39 -9.82 52.20
CA SER A 473 17.32 -8.99 52.94
C SER A 473 17.87 -9.79 54.12
N ILE A 474 19.19 -9.80 54.24
CA ILE A 474 19.86 -10.30 55.44
C ILE A 474 20.21 -9.07 56.27
N SER A 475 19.49 -8.88 57.37
CA SER A 475 19.85 -7.88 58.37
C SER A 475 20.75 -8.53 59.41
N VAL A 476 21.98 -8.05 59.51
CA VAL A 476 22.94 -8.48 60.54
C VAL A 476 22.99 -7.42 61.61
N SER A 477 22.41 -7.72 62.78
CA SER A 477 22.54 -6.85 63.95
C SER A 477 23.64 -7.38 64.86
N HIS A 478 24.66 -6.55 65.07
CA HIS A 478 25.69 -6.81 66.07
C HIS A 478 25.27 -6.14 67.38
N ASP A 479 24.89 -6.94 68.37
CA ASP A 479 24.75 -6.44 69.72
C ASP A 479 26.15 -6.35 70.34
N SER A 480 26.70 -5.14 70.42
CA SER A 480 27.88 -4.87 71.23
C SER A 480 27.43 -4.86 72.69
N GLY A 481 27.41 -6.06 73.28
CA GLY A 481 26.97 -6.26 74.66
C GLY A 481 27.58 -5.24 75.61
N LYS A 482 26.73 -4.53 76.35
CA LYS A 482 27.17 -3.67 77.46
C LYS A 482 27.96 -4.49 78.47
N SER A 483 29.24 -4.15 78.62
CA SER A 483 30.13 -4.45 79.75
C SER A 483 29.86 -5.79 80.47
N GLY A 484 30.38 -6.90 79.93
CA GLY A 484 30.55 -8.13 80.72
C GLY A 484 30.47 -9.46 79.97
N SER A 485 29.99 -9.50 78.72
CA SER A 485 29.94 -10.74 77.94
C SER A 485 31.11 -10.84 76.96
N LEU A 486 31.93 -11.90 77.07
CA LEU A 486 33.11 -12.14 76.22
C LEU A 486 32.77 -12.67 74.81
N PHE A 487 31.48 -12.87 74.50
CA PHE A 487 31.01 -13.25 73.17
C PHE A 487 29.77 -12.41 72.83
N GLY A 488 29.92 -11.46 71.89
CA GLY A 488 28.78 -10.74 71.31
C GLY A 488 27.95 -11.70 70.45
N SER A 489 26.64 -11.73 70.64
CA SER A 489 25.74 -12.50 69.78
C SER A 489 25.49 -11.75 68.48
N THR A 490 25.79 -12.38 67.35
CA THR A 490 25.38 -11.89 66.03
C THR A 490 24.03 -12.52 65.70
N SER A 491 22.98 -11.72 65.63
CA SER A 491 21.67 -12.20 65.17
C SER A 491 21.48 -11.87 63.69
N HIS A 492 21.13 -12.90 62.92
CA HIS A 492 20.80 -12.79 61.52
C HIS A 492 19.28 -12.86 61.38
N SER A 493 18.66 -11.79 60.87
CA SER A 493 17.28 -11.82 60.42
C SER A 493 17.28 -11.96 58.91
N GLU A 494 16.74 -13.06 58.41
CA GLU A 494 16.55 -13.31 56.98
C GLU A 494 15.07 -13.06 56.68
N THR A 495 14.79 -12.03 55.88
CA THR A 495 13.43 -11.77 55.39
C THR A 495 13.40 -12.13 53.92
N GLU A 496 12.51 -13.05 53.55
CA GLU A 496 12.27 -13.45 52.17
C GLU A 496 10.95 -12.86 51.70
N GLN A 497 10.97 -12.16 50.57
CA GLN A 497 9.79 -11.57 49.97
C GLN A 497 9.73 -11.96 48.49
N MET A 498 8.54 -12.24 48.01
CA MET A 498 8.31 -12.35 46.57
C MET A 498 7.97 -10.97 46.03
N MET A 499 8.46 -10.65 44.84
CA MET A 499 8.15 -9.40 44.17
C MET A 499 7.96 -9.59 42.68
N GLU A 500 7.16 -8.70 42.10
CA GLU A 500 6.99 -8.57 40.66
C GLU A 500 8.26 -7.99 40.02
N GLN A 501 8.72 -8.61 38.94
CA GLN A 501 9.77 -8.07 38.10
C GLN A 501 9.36 -8.19 36.63
N ALA A 502 9.53 -7.10 35.86
CA ALA A 502 9.42 -7.16 34.41
C ALA A 502 10.28 -8.28 33.82
N LEU A 503 9.73 -9.03 32.88
CA LEU A 503 10.44 -10.14 32.23
C LEU A 503 11.73 -9.64 31.53
N MET A 504 11.66 -8.43 30.99
CA MET A 504 12.81 -7.62 30.59
C MET A 504 12.55 -6.16 31.00
N ARG A 505 13.52 -5.53 31.66
CA ARG A 505 13.42 -4.13 32.11
C ARG A 505 13.66 -3.19 30.91
N VAL A 506 13.12 -1.98 30.99
CA VAL A 506 13.31 -0.93 29.97
C VAL A 506 14.79 -0.74 29.58
N PRO A 507 15.75 -0.60 30.52
CA PRO A 507 17.16 -0.48 30.14
C PRO A 507 17.69 -1.73 29.42
N GLU A 508 17.22 -2.93 29.76
CA GLU A 508 17.66 -4.16 29.09
C GLU A 508 17.14 -4.21 27.64
N LEU A 509 15.91 -3.74 27.39
CA LEU A 509 15.34 -3.63 26.04
C LEU A 509 16.09 -2.60 25.19
N LEU A 510 16.42 -1.44 25.74
CA LEU A 510 17.17 -0.39 25.05
C LEU A 510 18.61 -0.82 24.69
N HIS A 511 19.17 -1.81 25.38
CA HIS A 511 20.52 -2.34 25.13
C HIS A 511 20.52 -3.75 24.50
N MET A 512 19.38 -4.25 24.03
CA MET A 512 19.28 -5.64 23.53
C MET A 512 20.18 -5.92 22.34
N ASP A 513 20.36 -4.93 21.45
CA ASP A 513 21.18 -5.06 20.25
C ASP A 513 22.68 -5.19 20.58
N GLN A 514 23.15 -4.53 21.64
CA GLN A 514 24.53 -4.68 22.13
C GLN A 514 24.82 -6.11 22.62
N ALA A 515 23.77 -6.83 23.04
CA ALA A 515 23.86 -8.22 23.43
C ALA A 515 23.64 -9.20 22.25
N GLY A 516 23.51 -8.69 21.02
CA GLY A 516 23.18 -9.49 19.84
C GLY A 516 21.77 -10.10 19.88
N MET A 517 20.91 -9.65 20.79
CA MET A 517 19.60 -10.25 21.03
C MET A 517 18.50 -9.46 20.32
N LYS A 518 17.64 -10.19 19.61
CA LYS A 518 16.44 -9.65 18.96
C LYS A 518 15.20 -10.18 19.67
N LEU A 519 14.14 -9.39 19.72
CA LEU A 519 12.91 -9.78 20.39
C LEU A 519 11.80 -10.09 19.38
N LEU A 520 11.29 -11.33 19.44
CA LEU A 520 10.15 -11.76 18.65
C LEU A 520 8.91 -11.89 19.54
N LEU A 521 7.83 -11.25 19.13
CA LEU A 521 6.50 -11.40 19.70
C LEU A 521 5.57 -12.04 18.67
N ARG A 522 4.89 -13.10 19.09
CA ARG A 522 3.95 -13.84 18.26
C ARG A 522 2.66 -14.05 19.03
N ARG A 523 1.52 -13.84 18.37
CA ARG A 523 0.21 -14.05 18.99
C ARG A 523 0.06 -15.49 19.50
N ASN A 524 -0.48 -15.64 20.71
CA ASN A 524 -0.69 -16.92 21.39
C ASN A 524 0.60 -17.72 21.65
N GLN A 525 1.76 -17.06 21.66
CA GLN A 525 3.04 -17.67 21.98
C GLN A 525 3.77 -16.82 23.02
N TYR A 526 4.66 -17.45 23.77
CA TYR A 526 5.57 -16.72 24.65
C TYR A 526 6.54 -15.85 23.82
N PRO A 527 6.97 -14.69 24.33
CA PRO A 527 8.00 -13.90 23.68
C PRO A 527 9.26 -14.75 23.47
N PHE A 528 9.92 -14.62 22.33
CA PHE A 528 11.11 -15.39 22.00
C PHE A 528 12.31 -14.47 21.83
N LYS A 529 13.40 -14.78 22.53
CA LYS A 529 14.70 -14.13 22.28
C LYS A 529 15.32 -14.83 21.10
N THR A 530 15.45 -14.11 20.00
CA THR A 530 15.91 -14.69 18.76
C THR A 530 17.27 -14.12 18.33
N HIS A 531 17.98 -14.92 17.53
CA HIS A 531 19.25 -14.59 16.92
C HIS A 531 19.07 -14.61 15.41
N LEU A 532 19.58 -13.59 14.73
CA LEU A 532 19.62 -13.49 13.28
C LEU A 532 21.07 -13.19 12.89
N CYS A 533 21.50 -13.73 11.76
CA CYS A 533 22.87 -13.55 11.29
C CYS A 533 22.92 -12.57 10.13
N ARG A 534 23.97 -11.77 10.08
CA ARG A 534 24.22 -10.84 8.97
C ARG A 534 24.67 -11.62 7.75
N TYR A 535 24.12 -11.31 6.57
CA TYR A 535 24.43 -12.09 5.36
C TYR A 535 25.93 -12.11 5.00
N TYR A 536 26.69 -11.08 5.39
CA TYR A 536 28.11 -10.94 5.08
C TYR A 536 29.04 -11.57 6.13
N LEU A 537 28.48 -12.21 7.17
CA LEU A 537 29.26 -12.92 8.17
C LEU A 537 29.48 -14.37 7.72
N PRO A 538 30.68 -14.95 7.94
CA PRO A 538 30.96 -16.36 7.60
C PRO A 538 29.97 -17.36 8.20
N GLU A 539 29.40 -17.03 9.35
CA GLU A 539 28.40 -17.82 10.08
C GLU A 539 27.10 -17.98 9.29
N TRP A 540 26.72 -17.00 8.46
CA TRP A 540 25.57 -17.13 7.55
C TRP A 540 25.86 -18.10 6.41
N GLY A 541 27.05 -17.98 5.82
CA GLY A 541 27.58 -18.90 4.82
C GLY A 541 26.90 -18.86 3.43
N LEU A 542 25.76 -18.20 3.26
CA LEU A 542 25.08 -18.03 1.96
C LEU A 542 25.47 -16.68 1.33
N TRP A 543 26.67 -16.64 0.77
CA TRP A 543 27.21 -15.43 0.14
C TRP A 543 26.45 -15.09 -1.15
N PRO A 544 26.06 -13.82 -1.35
CA PRO A 544 25.44 -13.39 -2.60
C PRO A 544 26.31 -13.67 -3.82
N ALA A 545 25.72 -14.14 -4.92
CA ALA A 545 26.44 -14.33 -6.18
C ALA A 545 26.99 -13.00 -6.72
N GLU A 546 28.14 -13.06 -7.40
CA GLU A 546 28.68 -11.90 -8.11
C GLU A 546 27.71 -11.45 -9.20
N SER A 547 27.33 -10.16 -9.17
CA SER A 547 26.51 -9.57 -10.22
C SER A 547 27.23 -9.63 -11.55
N LYS A 548 26.55 -10.14 -12.58
CA LYS A 548 27.06 -10.21 -13.96
C LYS A 548 26.96 -8.87 -14.72
N GLY A 549 26.61 -7.79 -14.02
CA GLY A 549 26.25 -6.52 -14.63
C GLY A 549 24.80 -6.49 -15.08
N GLU A 550 24.29 -5.29 -15.30
CA GLU A 550 22.93 -5.06 -15.79
C GLU A 550 22.97 -4.73 -17.29
N GLU A 551 22.11 -5.39 -18.06
CA GLU A 551 21.88 -5.05 -19.46
C GLU A 551 20.75 -4.04 -19.54
N THR A 552 20.86 -3.09 -20.47
CA THR A 552 19.77 -2.18 -20.81
C THR A 552 18.51 -2.98 -21.16
N ILE A 553 17.44 -2.78 -20.38
CA ILE A 553 16.15 -3.43 -20.60
C ILE A 553 15.35 -2.68 -21.66
N ASN A 554 15.38 -1.34 -21.59
CA ASN A 554 14.59 -0.45 -22.43
C ASN A 554 15.44 0.75 -22.89
N GLU A 555 15.18 1.24 -24.09
CA GLU A 555 15.76 2.49 -24.59
C GLU A 555 14.83 3.66 -24.25
N MET A 556 15.40 4.78 -23.79
CA MET A 556 14.63 6.01 -23.59
C MET A 556 14.15 6.58 -24.93
N SER A 557 12.91 7.09 -24.97
CA SER A 557 12.36 7.71 -26.17
C SER A 557 11.54 8.96 -25.88
N GLY A 558 11.14 9.66 -26.95
CA GLY A 558 10.10 10.69 -26.85
C GLY A 558 8.79 10.08 -26.34
N ILE A 559 8.08 10.83 -25.51
CA ILE A 559 6.77 10.45 -24.98
C ILE A 559 5.71 11.29 -25.69
N ASP A 560 4.69 10.62 -26.18
CA ASP A 560 3.55 11.23 -26.87
C ASP A 560 2.48 11.62 -25.85
N TYR A 561 2.05 12.89 -25.83
CA TYR A 561 1.03 13.37 -24.89
C TYR A 561 -0.28 13.70 -25.62
N MET A 562 -1.41 13.28 -25.03
CA MET A 562 -2.72 13.73 -25.48
C MET A 562 -2.87 15.23 -25.18
N THR A 563 -3.31 16.01 -26.16
CA THR A 563 -3.70 17.40 -25.96
C THR A 563 -5.22 17.51 -25.78
N TYR A 564 -5.69 18.62 -25.23
CA TYR A 564 -7.13 18.89 -25.14
C TYR A 564 -7.81 18.82 -26.53
N ASP A 565 -7.22 19.46 -27.54
CA ASP A 565 -7.80 19.51 -28.89
C ASP A 565 -7.81 18.13 -29.57
N HIS A 566 -6.73 17.35 -29.39
CA HIS A 566 -6.69 15.98 -29.92
C HIS A 566 -7.73 15.08 -29.26
N LEU A 567 -7.94 15.22 -27.95
CA LEU A 567 -8.99 14.48 -27.24
C LEU A 567 -10.38 14.87 -27.75
N MET A 568 -10.64 16.16 -27.96
CA MET A 568 -11.89 16.65 -28.51
C MET A 568 -12.15 16.09 -29.91
N TYR A 569 -11.12 16.09 -30.77
CA TYR A 569 -11.20 15.49 -32.10
C TYR A 569 -11.48 13.98 -32.05
N ALA A 570 -10.79 13.23 -31.17
CA ALA A 570 -10.99 11.79 -31.02
C ALA A 570 -12.40 11.44 -30.52
N ILE A 571 -12.96 12.27 -29.62
CA ILE A 571 -14.34 12.14 -29.16
C ILE A 571 -15.30 12.40 -30.33
N ASP A 572 -15.12 13.49 -31.07
CA ASP A 572 -15.98 13.83 -32.21
C ASP A 572 -15.98 12.73 -33.27
N GLU A 573 -14.79 12.26 -33.65
CA GLU A 573 -14.65 11.16 -34.60
C GLU A 573 -15.32 9.86 -34.10
N HIS A 574 -15.18 9.53 -32.82
CA HIS A 574 -15.82 8.36 -32.24
C HIS A 574 -17.35 8.50 -32.21
N MET A 575 -17.86 9.67 -31.84
CA MET A 575 -19.28 9.98 -31.78
C MET A 575 -19.91 10.02 -33.17
N GLU A 576 -19.20 10.47 -34.20
CA GLU A 576 -19.65 10.41 -35.60
C GLU A 576 -19.73 8.96 -36.11
N ARG A 577 -18.73 8.13 -35.79
CA ARG A 577 -18.69 6.72 -36.20
C ARG A 577 -19.76 5.86 -35.50
N HIS A 578 -20.08 6.18 -34.26
CA HIS A 578 -21.06 5.46 -33.43
C HIS A 578 -22.36 6.24 -33.24
N ALA A 579 -22.56 7.32 -34.00
CA ALA A 579 -23.84 8.00 -34.06
C ALA A 579 -24.89 6.93 -34.35
N PRO A 580 -25.94 6.81 -33.52
CA PRO A 580 -27.02 5.92 -33.84
C PRO A 580 -27.48 6.26 -35.27
N ILE A 581 -27.80 5.25 -36.08
CA ILE A 581 -28.63 5.44 -37.27
C ILE A 581 -30.05 5.78 -36.77
N VAL A 582 -30.17 6.89 -36.06
CA VAL A 582 -31.38 7.50 -35.52
C VAL A 582 -31.21 8.98 -35.84
N SER A 583 -31.39 9.29 -37.12
CA SER A 583 -31.71 10.65 -37.55
C SER A 583 -32.40 10.66 -38.91
N VAL A 584 -32.31 9.61 -39.74
CA VAL A 584 -33.09 9.59 -40.99
C VAL A 584 -34.59 9.73 -40.71
N LYS A 585 -35.14 9.12 -39.64
CA LYS A 585 -36.58 9.26 -39.33
C LYS A 585 -36.98 10.59 -38.69
N GLU A 586 -36.14 11.22 -37.86
CA GLU A 586 -36.50 12.50 -37.24
C GLU A 586 -36.27 13.67 -38.20
N THR A 587 -35.19 13.63 -38.99
CA THR A 587 -34.95 14.59 -40.07
C THR A 587 -35.97 14.42 -41.20
N GLU A 588 -36.38 13.19 -41.55
CA GLU A 588 -37.51 12.98 -42.48
C GLU A 588 -38.85 13.47 -41.90
N LEU A 589 -39.08 13.36 -40.58
CA LEU A 589 -40.33 13.82 -39.96
C LEU A 589 -40.38 15.36 -39.87
N GLU A 590 -39.25 16.01 -39.58
CA GLU A 590 -39.13 17.47 -39.57
C GLU A 590 -39.20 18.03 -41.01
N ASP A 591 -38.47 17.46 -41.97
CA ASP A 591 -38.58 17.81 -43.40
C ASP A 591 -39.98 17.54 -43.96
N ARG A 592 -40.69 16.52 -43.46
CA ARG A 592 -42.08 16.23 -43.87
C ARG A 592 -43.05 17.25 -43.29
N LYS A 593 -42.88 17.67 -42.03
CA LYS A 593 -43.69 18.72 -41.40
C LYS A 593 -43.48 20.08 -42.06
N GLU A 594 -42.24 20.42 -42.43
CA GLU A 594 -41.92 21.68 -43.09
C GLU A 594 -42.51 21.75 -44.51
N ARG A 595 -42.37 20.67 -45.29
CA ARG A 595 -43.02 20.53 -46.62
C ARG A 595 -44.56 20.52 -46.56
N GLU A 596 -45.13 19.93 -45.51
CA GLU A 596 -46.57 19.94 -45.28
C GLU A 596 -47.08 21.36 -44.99
N LEU A 597 -46.35 22.13 -44.19
CA LEU A 597 -46.69 23.52 -43.87
C LEU A 597 -46.63 24.42 -45.12
N GLU A 598 -45.56 24.31 -45.93
CA GLU A 598 -45.45 25.03 -47.21
C GLU A 598 -46.62 24.68 -48.16
N GLY A 599 -47.01 23.40 -48.19
CA GLY A 599 -48.15 22.93 -48.97
C GLY A 599 -49.49 23.49 -48.50
N LEU A 600 -49.71 23.59 -47.18
CA LEU A 600 -50.91 24.19 -46.61
C LEU A 600 -50.97 25.70 -46.82
N GLU A 601 -49.83 26.41 -46.81
CA GLU A 601 -49.75 27.83 -47.16
C GLU A 601 -50.17 28.09 -48.61
N LEU A 602 -49.77 27.23 -49.55
CA LEU A 602 -50.20 27.30 -50.95
C LEU A 602 -51.72 27.12 -51.08
N VAL A 603 -52.30 26.14 -50.37
CA VAL A 603 -53.76 25.91 -50.38
C VAL A 603 -54.51 27.08 -49.72
N ALA A 604 -53.97 27.61 -48.63
CA ALA A 604 -54.52 28.77 -47.93
C ALA A 604 -54.54 30.03 -48.82
N ASP A 605 -53.45 30.31 -49.55
CA ASP A 605 -53.37 31.42 -50.49
C ASP A 605 -54.31 31.24 -51.69
N GLN A 606 -54.44 30.02 -52.22
CA GLN A 606 -55.40 29.73 -53.28
C GLN A 606 -56.86 29.93 -52.84
N LEU A 607 -57.22 29.47 -51.65
CA LEU A 607 -58.56 29.68 -51.10
C LEU A 607 -58.83 31.15 -50.81
N TYR A 608 -57.83 31.90 -50.34
CA TYR A 608 -57.94 33.35 -50.18
C TYR A 608 -58.16 34.06 -51.52
N LYS A 609 -57.42 33.69 -52.57
CA LYS A 609 -57.58 34.27 -53.92
C LYS A 609 -58.95 33.99 -54.53
N LEU A 610 -59.51 32.80 -54.29
CA LEU A 610 -60.83 32.41 -54.81
C LEU A 610 -61.98 33.06 -54.06
N THR A 611 -61.86 33.18 -52.73
CA THR A 611 -62.97 33.61 -51.86
C THR A 611 -62.89 35.06 -51.40
N GLY A 612 -61.68 35.64 -51.38
CA GLY A 612 -61.37 36.94 -50.79
C GLY A 612 -61.41 36.96 -49.25
N ASP A 613 -61.61 35.80 -48.60
CA ASP A 613 -61.84 35.69 -47.16
C ASP A 613 -60.64 35.04 -46.45
N ARG A 614 -60.03 35.80 -45.52
CA ARG A 614 -58.88 35.34 -44.74
C ARG A 614 -59.24 34.18 -43.81
N ARG A 615 -60.49 34.07 -43.37
CA ARG A 615 -60.90 33.03 -42.43
C ARG A 615 -60.77 31.63 -43.03
N CYS A 616 -60.98 31.50 -44.34
CA CYS A 616 -60.77 30.23 -45.04
C CYS A 616 -59.30 29.80 -45.04
N ALA A 617 -58.37 30.75 -45.23
CA ALA A 617 -56.93 30.51 -45.20
C ALA A 617 -56.45 30.12 -43.79
N GLU A 618 -56.93 30.82 -42.76
CA GLU A 618 -56.64 30.52 -41.35
C GLU A 618 -57.06 29.10 -40.96
N LEU A 619 -58.28 28.71 -41.32
CA LEU A 619 -58.80 27.37 -40.99
C LEU A 619 -58.03 26.23 -41.66
N VAL A 620 -57.36 26.48 -42.79
CA VAL A 620 -56.47 25.51 -43.46
C VAL A 620 -55.15 25.37 -42.71
N LEU A 621 -54.54 26.49 -42.33
CA LEU A 621 -53.27 26.51 -41.57
C LEU A 621 -53.42 25.95 -40.15
N GLU A 622 -54.59 26.14 -39.54
CA GLU A 622 -54.96 25.57 -38.24
C GLU A 622 -55.32 24.07 -38.33
N LYS A 623 -55.37 23.48 -39.53
CA LYS A 623 -55.83 22.11 -39.81
C LYS A 623 -57.27 21.83 -39.32
N SER A 624 -58.11 22.85 -39.25
CA SER A 624 -59.49 22.79 -38.76
C SER A 624 -60.49 22.43 -39.88
N TYR A 625 -60.26 21.32 -40.58
CA TYR A 625 -61.00 20.97 -41.81
C TYR A 625 -62.50 20.76 -41.61
N GLY A 626 -62.92 20.27 -40.44
CA GLY A 626 -64.34 20.11 -40.11
C GLY A 626 -65.09 21.45 -40.08
N GLU A 627 -64.46 22.49 -39.53
CA GLU A 627 -65.00 23.85 -39.52
C GLU A 627 -64.90 24.48 -40.91
N LEU A 628 -63.78 24.28 -41.62
CA LEU A 628 -63.59 24.77 -42.98
C LEU A 628 -64.68 24.28 -43.93
N ILE A 629 -65.01 22.98 -43.92
CA ILE A 629 -66.04 22.40 -44.79
C ILE A 629 -67.41 23.04 -44.54
N VAL A 630 -67.76 23.28 -43.27
CA VAL A 630 -69.02 23.95 -42.89
C VAL A 630 -68.99 25.42 -43.29
N TYR A 631 -67.86 26.10 -43.06
CA TYR A 631 -67.67 27.50 -43.40
C TYR A 631 -67.75 27.75 -44.92
N MET A 632 -67.18 26.84 -45.70
CA MET A 632 -67.11 26.88 -47.16
C MET A 632 -68.45 26.68 -47.87
N ASP A 633 -69.52 26.25 -47.19
CA ASP A 633 -70.86 26.15 -47.81
C ASP A 633 -71.37 27.51 -48.31
N ARG A 634 -70.85 28.62 -47.76
CA ARG A 634 -71.11 29.99 -48.23
C ARG A 634 -70.53 30.27 -49.62
N TYR A 635 -69.47 29.54 -49.99
CA TYR A 635 -68.73 29.70 -51.25
C TYR A 635 -68.97 28.55 -52.24
N LYS A 636 -70.02 27.73 -52.03
CA LYS A 636 -70.35 26.57 -52.88
C LYS A 636 -70.63 26.87 -54.35
N LYS A 637 -70.83 28.15 -54.71
CA LYS A 637 -70.96 28.61 -56.11
C LYS A 637 -69.61 28.95 -56.77
N ILE A 638 -68.55 29.06 -55.96
CA ILE A 638 -67.19 29.43 -56.36
C ILE A 638 -66.29 28.19 -56.39
N ILE A 639 -66.42 27.31 -55.39
CA ILE A 639 -65.69 26.05 -55.29
C ILE A 639 -66.61 24.98 -54.73
N SER A 640 -66.64 23.82 -55.40
CA SER A 640 -67.45 22.69 -54.96
C SER A 640 -66.81 21.96 -53.79
N LYS A 641 -67.63 21.23 -53.02
CA LYS A 641 -67.15 20.38 -51.93
C LYS A 641 -66.13 19.34 -52.41
N TYR A 642 -66.29 18.85 -53.65
CA TYR A 642 -65.38 17.88 -54.25
C TYR A 642 -64.02 18.52 -54.58
N GLU A 643 -64.00 19.72 -55.16
CA GLU A 643 -62.75 20.45 -55.45
C GLU A 643 -62.01 20.84 -54.17
N LEU A 644 -62.73 21.27 -53.13
CA LEU A 644 -62.14 21.54 -51.82
C LEU A 644 -61.53 20.28 -51.20
N GLN A 645 -62.19 19.14 -51.37
CA GLN A 645 -61.67 17.86 -50.88
C GLN A 645 -60.40 17.45 -51.63
N GLN A 646 -60.35 17.61 -52.96
CA GLN A 646 -59.15 17.33 -53.75
C GLN A 646 -57.96 18.24 -53.39
N LEU A 647 -58.21 19.51 -53.04
CA LEU A 647 -57.17 20.43 -52.60
C LEU A 647 -56.53 20.03 -51.25
N LEU A 648 -57.30 19.37 -50.39
CA LEU A 648 -56.88 18.99 -49.04
C LEU A 648 -56.46 17.52 -48.93
N GLU A 649 -56.83 16.67 -49.90
CA GLU A 649 -56.54 15.24 -49.95
C GLU A 649 -55.05 14.89 -49.75
N PRO A 650 -54.07 15.66 -50.29
CA PRO A 650 -52.65 15.40 -50.03
C PRO A 650 -52.20 15.61 -48.58
N TYR A 651 -53.01 16.25 -47.74
CA TYR A 651 -52.70 16.66 -46.36
C TYR A 651 -53.66 16.05 -45.33
N ALA A 652 -54.41 15.02 -45.71
CA ALA A 652 -55.50 14.44 -44.91
C ALA A 652 -55.07 13.37 -43.88
N GLU A 653 -53.76 13.11 -43.71
CA GLU A 653 -53.21 12.16 -42.73
C GLU A 653 -53.17 12.69 -41.29
#